data_AF-A0A1H6MRH4-F1
#
_entry.id   AF-A0A1H6MRH4-F1
#
_cell.length_a   1.000
_cell.length_b   1.000
_cell.length_c   1.000
_cell.angle_alpha   90.00
_cell.angle_beta   90.00
_cell.angle_gamma   90.00
#
_symmetry.space_group_name_H-M   'P 1'
#
loop_
_entity.id
_entity.type
_entity.pdbx_description
1 polymer ?
#
loop_
_entity_poly.entity_id
_entity_poly.type
_entity_poly.pdbx_seq_one_letter_code
_entity_poly.pdbx_strand_id
1 'polypeptide(L)'
;MLSRIEVWFRWARRSLSRSHWLARLLQLPVSTGSGVRPGLLMLQIDGLSQPELQRALDRGEMPFLRRLLKKEHYTLHAHYSGLPATTPAVQAELFYGVKTAVPAFSYCDHCSGSVVKMLQPDTAAQVEDRLTKMSDEALLKDGSAYSNIYTGGAAESHFCASALGWGPALRSANPLVLLVLIITNLYSVLRIIGLFFLELGLALGDFFRGLIKGHDFFSELKFVPTRVAISIVLRELCVIGGKIDLSRGMPVVHINFLGYDEQSHRRGPSSLFAHWTLKGIDDSIARLWRAANRAQWRRYEVWIYSDHGQAKVKPYHQLRGYSLEQAVEQSFARLHAQPVSPSVRKADSIQTQRVRLLGGNKVQRLFAVRGGPANAGQDRVTEAAIQVAALGPVGHIYFPAPLTEQDYHFVATELVVEHKVPLVLRLEAPDLLRATTDDGDFYLPHDSARIFGAEHPFLDSLSDDLLRLCQHADAGDLVVMGWRNGVTAQSFADENGAHAGATPEETNGFALLPADTLLVSGNNSYLRPRDLYHAALHYLGRSPQQQAPSRSARPAEQTDTLRVMTYNVHSCIGLDGKVDVERVARVIAQANPDVVALQELDVGRDRSLGLDQAQLIARYLEMEFHFHPAMHMEEERYGDAILTHLPLRLVKAGPLPGLADRPKLEPRGAIWAAVQFNGQEVQIINTHLGLQPRERLAQIDCLLGKDWLGHADCRGPVVLCGDLNAQPNSQVCRRITAQLQDSQTLLAQHRPAGTFPSRFAALRIDHIFVSQAVAVTAVDIPSSQLAKVASDHLPLLVQLRIPHDAASMTD
;
A
#
# COMPACT_ATOMS: atom_id res chain seq x y z
N MET A 1 -14.65 -3.09 -33.43
CA MET A 1 -15.49 -4.31 -33.27
C MET A 1 -15.01 -5.20 -32.13
N LEU A 2 -13.70 -5.49 -32.02
CA LEU A 2 -13.11 -6.25 -30.91
C LEU A 2 -13.27 -5.57 -29.54
N SER A 3 -13.08 -4.25 -29.46
CA SER A 3 -13.29 -3.47 -28.23
C SER A 3 -14.74 -3.52 -27.72
N ARG A 4 -15.74 -3.36 -28.61
CA ARG A 4 -17.17 -3.50 -28.28
C ARG A 4 -17.53 -4.91 -27.79
N ILE A 5 -16.97 -5.95 -28.40
CA ILE A 5 -17.15 -7.34 -27.96
C ILE A 5 -16.52 -7.55 -26.57
N GLU A 6 -15.35 -6.96 -26.29
CA GLU A 6 -14.69 -7.06 -25.00
C GLU A 6 -15.44 -6.30 -23.88
N VAL A 7 -15.95 -5.11 -24.16
CA VAL A 7 -16.83 -4.36 -23.25
C VAL A 7 -18.07 -5.19 -22.93
N TRP A 8 -18.67 -5.84 -23.93
CA TRP A 8 -19.81 -6.73 -23.73
C TRP A 8 -19.45 -7.99 -22.91
N PHE A 9 -18.33 -8.66 -23.18
CA PHE A 9 -17.87 -9.80 -22.38
C PHE A 9 -17.57 -9.41 -20.93
N ARG A 10 -17.01 -8.21 -20.69
CA ARG A 10 -16.80 -7.69 -19.35
C ARG A 10 -18.13 -7.40 -18.68
N TRP A 11 -19.08 -6.76 -19.37
CA TRP A 11 -20.44 -6.56 -18.88
C TRP A 11 -21.10 -7.90 -18.50
N ALA A 12 -21.06 -8.92 -19.37
CA ALA A 12 -21.60 -10.24 -19.09
C ALA A 12 -20.92 -10.93 -17.89
N ARG A 13 -19.58 -10.90 -17.81
CA ARG A 13 -18.83 -11.41 -16.64
C ARG A 13 -19.13 -10.63 -15.35
N ARG A 14 -19.46 -9.33 -15.45
CA ARG A 14 -19.83 -8.47 -14.31
C ARG A 14 -21.23 -8.82 -13.80
N SER A 15 -22.21 -8.96 -14.69
CA SER A 15 -23.58 -9.39 -14.34
C SER A 15 -23.63 -10.78 -13.70
N LEU A 16 -22.63 -11.61 -13.99
CA LEU A 16 -22.42 -12.94 -13.41
C LEU A 16 -21.37 -12.96 -12.27
N SER A 17 -20.91 -11.80 -11.80
CA SER A 17 -19.88 -11.72 -10.75
C SER A 17 -20.42 -12.21 -9.41
N ARG A 18 -19.75 -13.21 -8.83
CA ARG A 18 -20.14 -13.85 -7.56
C ARG A 18 -20.30 -12.83 -6.41
N SER A 19 -19.40 -11.85 -6.32
CA SER A 19 -19.44 -10.83 -5.26
C SER A 19 -20.65 -9.90 -5.38
N HIS A 20 -21.08 -9.59 -6.61
CA HIS A 20 -22.27 -8.77 -6.85
C HIS A 20 -23.55 -9.53 -6.50
N TRP A 21 -23.60 -10.82 -6.84
CA TRP A 21 -24.69 -11.71 -6.43
C TRP A 21 -24.77 -11.87 -4.91
N LEU A 22 -23.63 -12.06 -4.24
CA LEU A 22 -23.60 -12.16 -2.78
C LEU A 22 -24.02 -10.86 -2.09
N ALA A 23 -23.59 -9.70 -2.59
CA ALA A 23 -24.01 -8.40 -2.06
C ALA A 23 -25.54 -8.22 -2.14
N ARG A 24 -26.13 -8.58 -3.29
CA ARG A 24 -27.60 -8.56 -3.49
C ARG A 24 -28.32 -9.56 -2.58
N LEU A 25 -27.78 -10.77 -2.45
CA LEU A 25 -28.36 -11.83 -1.62
C LEU A 25 -28.33 -11.45 -0.13
N LEU A 26 -27.28 -10.75 0.32
CA LEU A 26 -27.13 -10.22 1.68
C LEU A 26 -27.85 -8.87 1.88
N GLN A 27 -28.55 -8.34 0.86
CA GLN A 27 -29.25 -7.05 0.89
C GLN A 27 -28.37 -5.87 1.34
N LEU A 28 -27.09 -5.92 0.98
CA LEU A 28 -26.12 -4.91 1.40
C LEU A 28 -26.29 -3.61 0.60
N PRO A 29 -26.17 -2.43 1.23
CA PRO A 29 -26.31 -1.15 0.53
C PRO A 29 -25.19 -0.99 -0.49
N VAL A 30 -25.55 -0.63 -1.73
CA VAL A 30 -24.59 -0.38 -2.80
C VAL A 30 -24.40 1.13 -2.94
N SER A 31 -23.15 1.60 -2.88
CA SER A 31 -22.84 3.01 -3.13
C SER A 31 -22.98 3.30 -4.62
N THR A 32 -24.16 3.75 -5.05
CA THR A 32 -24.40 4.19 -6.42
C THR A 32 -23.72 5.54 -6.68
N GLY A 33 -23.34 5.79 -7.94
CA GLY A 33 -22.68 7.03 -8.37
C GLY A 33 -21.57 6.79 -9.38
N SER A 34 -20.86 7.86 -9.75
CA SER A 34 -19.80 7.80 -10.76
C SER A 34 -18.70 6.81 -10.38
N GLY A 35 -18.35 5.93 -11.33
CA GLY A 35 -17.35 4.88 -11.15
C GLY A 35 -15.91 5.37 -11.05
N VAL A 36 -15.67 6.68 -11.21
CA VAL A 36 -14.35 7.34 -11.09
C VAL A 36 -14.14 8.01 -9.73
N ARG A 37 -15.15 8.02 -8.85
CA ARG A 37 -14.98 8.53 -7.47
C ARG A 37 -13.84 7.81 -6.75
N PRO A 38 -13.04 8.50 -5.91
CA PRO A 38 -11.96 7.88 -5.20
C PRO A 38 -12.48 6.80 -4.25
N GLY A 39 -11.79 5.66 -4.23
CA GLY A 39 -11.91 4.62 -3.22
C GLY A 39 -10.52 4.22 -2.75
N LEU A 40 -10.39 3.82 -1.50
CA LEU A 40 -9.11 3.40 -0.94
C LEU A 40 -9.19 1.99 -0.36
N LEU A 41 -8.24 1.14 -0.72
CA LEU A 41 -8.05 -0.19 -0.14
C LEU A 41 -6.70 -0.20 0.59
N MET A 42 -6.74 -0.34 1.91
CA MET A 42 -5.56 -0.40 2.75
C MET A 42 -5.36 -1.83 3.26
N LEU A 43 -4.19 -2.39 3.00
CA LEU A 43 -3.83 -3.77 3.33
C LEU A 43 -2.64 -3.76 4.27
N GLN A 44 -2.88 -4.10 5.53
CA GLN A 44 -1.84 -4.20 6.55
C GLN A 44 -1.30 -5.64 6.59
N ILE A 45 0.02 -5.80 6.55
CA ILE A 45 0.71 -7.05 6.87
C ILE A 45 1.27 -6.91 8.28
N ASP A 46 0.59 -7.47 9.27
CA ASP A 46 0.92 -7.29 10.68
C ASP A 46 2.33 -7.83 11.00
N GLY A 47 3.16 -6.99 11.63
CA GLY A 47 4.47 -7.35 12.19
C GLY A 47 5.61 -7.60 11.19
N LEU A 48 5.44 -7.31 9.89
CA LEU A 48 6.48 -7.54 8.86
C LEU A 48 7.43 -6.35 8.71
N SER A 49 8.67 -6.50 9.19
CA SER A 49 9.70 -5.47 9.03
C SER A 49 10.13 -5.29 7.56
N GLN A 50 10.58 -4.08 7.20
CA GLN A 50 11.11 -3.80 5.87
C GLN A 50 12.29 -4.74 5.47
N PRO A 51 13.26 -5.04 6.36
CA PRO A 51 14.32 -6.01 6.03
C PRO A 51 13.80 -7.42 5.72
N GLU A 52 12.79 -7.91 6.45
CA GLU A 52 12.22 -9.24 6.20
C GLU A 52 11.33 -9.27 4.94
N LEU A 53 10.64 -8.16 4.61
CA LEU A 53 9.99 -8.00 3.31
C LEU A 53 11.03 -8.10 2.18
N GLN A 54 12.14 -7.37 2.28
CA GLN A 54 13.19 -7.39 1.25
C GLN A 54 13.73 -8.81 1.05
N ARG A 55 14.00 -9.52 2.16
CA ARG A 55 14.39 -10.93 2.15
C ARG A 55 13.37 -11.82 1.45
N ALA A 56 12.07 -11.62 1.71
CA ALA A 56 11.00 -12.40 1.08
C ALA A 56 10.88 -12.11 -0.43
N LEU A 57 11.08 -10.86 -0.85
CA LEU A 57 11.09 -10.45 -2.26
C LEU A 57 12.27 -11.09 -3.01
N ASP A 58 13.45 -11.09 -2.41
CA ASP A 58 14.68 -11.65 -3.01
C ASP A 58 14.58 -13.18 -3.14
N ARG A 59 13.95 -13.85 -2.18
CA ARG A 59 13.66 -15.29 -2.21
C ARG A 59 12.50 -15.69 -3.12
N GLY A 60 11.79 -14.72 -3.70
CA GLY A 60 10.63 -14.97 -4.56
C GLY A 60 9.41 -15.51 -3.81
N GLU A 61 9.29 -15.23 -2.51
CA GLU A 61 8.17 -15.65 -1.67
C GLU A 61 6.95 -14.73 -1.82
N MET A 62 7.15 -13.51 -2.32
CA MET A 62 6.10 -12.53 -2.60
C MET A 62 6.13 -12.04 -4.06
N PRO A 63 5.88 -12.94 -5.04
CA PRO A 63 6.01 -12.62 -6.46
C PRO A 63 5.03 -11.53 -6.94
N PHE A 64 3.86 -11.38 -6.32
CA PHE A 64 2.91 -10.34 -6.70
C PHE A 64 3.36 -8.95 -6.23
N LEU A 65 3.80 -8.78 -4.97
CA LEU A 65 4.41 -7.51 -4.52
C LEU A 65 5.64 -7.14 -5.36
N ARG A 66 6.50 -8.11 -5.69
CA ARG A 66 7.64 -7.89 -6.60
C ARG A 66 7.18 -7.39 -7.98
N ARG A 67 6.04 -7.87 -8.46
CA ARG A 67 5.44 -7.42 -9.73
C ARG A 67 4.91 -5.99 -9.62
N LEU A 68 4.30 -5.60 -8.49
CA LEU A 68 3.84 -4.23 -8.27
C LEU A 68 4.99 -3.24 -8.40
N LEU A 69 6.11 -3.50 -7.70
CA LEU A 69 7.33 -2.70 -7.76
C LEU A 69 7.89 -2.58 -9.19
N LYS A 70 7.93 -3.69 -9.93
CA LYS A 70 8.59 -3.73 -11.25
C LYS A 70 7.74 -3.23 -12.41
N LYS A 71 6.41 -3.34 -12.34
CA LYS A 71 5.52 -3.15 -13.51
C LYS A 71 4.32 -2.25 -13.28
N GLU A 72 3.95 -2.01 -12.03
CA GLU A 72 2.74 -1.25 -11.70
C GLU A 72 3.07 0.10 -11.05
N HIS A 73 4.33 0.56 -11.15
CA HIS A 73 4.81 1.85 -10.63
C HIS A 73 4.52 2.05 -9.14
N TYR A 74 4.80 1.03 -8.33
CA TYR A 74 4.77 1.16 -6.87
C TYR A 74 6.16 1.53 -6.33
N THR A 75 6.18 2.34 -5.28
CA THR A 75 7.39 2.74 -4.54
C THR A 75 7.35 2.17 -3.13
N LEU A 76 8.49 1.66 -2.67
CA LEU A 76 8.68 1.20 -1.30
C LEU A 76 9.24 2.35 -0.45
N HIS A 77 8.53 2.73 0.60
CA HIS A 77 8.91 3.74 1.57
C HIS A 77 9.22 3.08 2.92
N ALA A 78 10.24 3.57 3.62
CA ALA A 78 10.44 3.25 5.02
C ALA A 78 9.25 3.80 5.83
N HIS A 79 8.73 3.02 6.77
CA HIS A 79 7.60 3.42 7.60
C HIS A 79 7.95 3.22 9.07
N TYR A 80 8.20 4.34 9.76
CA TYR A 80 8.49 4.35 11.18
C TYR A 80 7.20 4.21 11.97
N SER A 81 7.09 3.14 12.75
CA SER A 81 5.89 2.82 13.53
C SER A 81 5.55 3.83 14.62
N GLY A 82 6.54 4.57 15.12
CA GLY A 82 6.44 5.27 16.40
C GLY A 82 6.54 4.33 17.60
N LEU A 83 6.56 4.89 18.81
CA LEU A 83 6.54 4.13 20.06
C LEU A 83 5.26 4.35 20.89
N PRO A 84 4.72 3.29 21.51
CA PRO A 84 5.20 1.90 21.44
C PRO A 84 4.91 1.28 20.05
N ALA A 85 5.85 0.48 19.52
CA ALA A 85 5.72 -0.16 18.20
C ALA A 85 4.70 -1.32 18.22
N THR A 86 3.43 -0.99 18.41
CA THR A 86 2.33 -1.94 18.61
C THR A 86 1.18 -1.61 17.69
N THR A 87 0.48 -2.65 17.20
CA THR A 87 -0.74 -2.50 16.40
C THR A 87 -1.74 -1.48 16.94
N PRO A 88 -2.14 -1.47 18.24
CA PRO A 88 -3.05 -0.46 18.77
C PRO A 88 -2.50 0.97 18.66
N ALA A 89 -1.25 1.23 19.02
CA ALA A 89 -0.69 2.58 18.91
C ALA A 89 -0.60 3.05 17.45
N VAL A 90 -0.15 2.18 16.55
CA VAL A 90 -0.05 2.49 15.11
C VAL A 90 -1.42 2.70 14.48
N GLN A 91 -2.41 1.85 14.79
CA GLN A 91 -3.77 2.01 14.28
C GLN A 91 -4.46 3.25 14.85
N ALA A 92 -4.16 3.66 16.08
CA ALA A 92 -4.66 4.91 16.61
C ALA A 92 -4.11 6.12 15.83
N GLU A 93 -2.81 6.13 15.54
CA GLU A 93 -2.18 7.20 14.77
C GLU A 93 -2.65 7.19 13.31
N LEU A 94 -2.87 6.01 12.72
CA LEU A 94 -3.32 5.84 11.35
C LEU A 94 -4.81 6.13 11.15
N PHE A 95 -5.69 5.74 12.08
CA PHE A 95 -7.14 5.86 11.89
C PHE A 95 -7.70 7.16 12.48
N TYR A 96 -7.03 7.73 13.47
CA TYR A 96 -7.51 8.88 14.23
C TYR A 96 -6.49 10.02 14.32
N GLY A 97 -5.28 9.86 13.77
CA GLY A 97 -4.24 10.89 13.82
C GLY A 97 -3.62 11.11 15.21
N VAL A 98 -3.88 10.23 16.19
CA VAL A 98 -3.43 10.36 17.59
C VAL A 98 -2.19 9.50 17.83
N LYS A 99 -1.07 10.14 18.13
CA LYS A 99 0.20 9.48 18.48
C LYS A 99 0.12 8.86 19.88
N THR A 100 0.76 7.71 20.08
CA THR A 100 0.97 7.10 21.41
C THR A 100 -0.33 7.04 22.22
N ALA A 101 -1.42 6.59 21.60
CA ALA A 101 -2.74 6.54 22.23
C ALA A 101 -2.86 5.52 23.38
N VAL A 102 -1.91 4.59 23.43
CA VAL A 102 -1.73 3.62 24.51
C VAL A 102 -0.24 3.52 24.81
N PRO A 103 0.16 3.27 26.07
CA PRO A 103 1.57 3.23 26.46
C PRO A 103 2.22 1.88 26.11
N ALA A 104 1.43 0.81 26.02
CA ALA A 104 1.84 -0.51 25.58
C ALA A 104 0.61 -1.35 25.17
N PHE A 105 0.84 -2.59 24.74
CA PHE A 105 -0.24 -3.55 24.47
C PHE A 105 -0.95 -4.03 25.75
N SER A 106 -0.22 -4.07 26.87
CA SER A 106 -0.74 -4.34 28.21
C SER A 106 -0.23 -3.28 29.17
N TYR A 107 -1.13 -2.69 29.96
CA TYR A 107 -0.85 -1.59 30.88
C TYR A 107 -1.89 -1.59 32.01
N CYS A 108 -1.64 -0.85 33.09
CA CYS A 108 -2.64 -0.62 34.13
C CYS A 108 -3.56 0.53 33.73
N ASP A 109 -4.87 0.27 33.66
CA ASP A 109 -5.85 1.32 33.46
C ASP A 109 -6.09 2.05 34.78
N HIS A 110 -5.70 3.32 34.87
CA HIS A 110 -5.82 4.10 36.11
C HIS A 110 -7.27 4.28 36.57
N CYS A 111 -8.26 4.19 35.68
CA CYS A 111 -9.67 4.27 36.07
C CYS A 111 -10.14 3.02 36.83
N SER A 112 -9.69 1.83 36.42
CA SER A 112 -10.07 0.56 37.06
C SER A 112 -9.03 -0.02 38.02
N GLY A 113 -7.81 0.53 38.05
CA GLY A 113 -6.68 0.03 38.84
C GLY A 113 -6.23 -1.39 38.45
N SER A 114 -6.62 -1.85 37.25
CA SER A 114 -6.42 -3.22 36.80
C SER A 114 -5.54 -3.27 35.54
N VAL A 115 -4.71 -4.31 35.44
CA VAL A 115 -3.93 -4.57 34.22
C VAL A 115 -4.85 -5.04 33.09
N VAL A 116 -4.91 -4.25 32.02
CA VAL A 116 -5.73 -4.50 30.82
C VAL A 116 -4.86 -4.89 29.63
N LYS A 117 -5.50 -5.44 28.59
CA LYS A 117 -4.87 -5.83 27.32
C LYS A 117 -5.71 -5.38 26.14
N MET A 118 -5.07 -4.89 25.07
CA MET A 118 -5.77 -4.32 23.90
C MET A 118 -6.58 -5.33 23.05
N LEU A 119 -6.46 -6.64 23.29
CA LEU A 119 -7.35 -7.65 22.70
C LEU A 119 -8.65 -7.87 23.48
N GLN A 120 -8.78 -7.28 24.67
CA GLN A 120 -10.03 -7.31 25.42
C GLN A 120 -11.01 -6.32 24.77
N PRO A 121 -12.22 -6.76 24.39
CA PRO A 121 -13.16 -5.91 23.65
C PRO A 121 -13.54 -4.63 24.38
N ASP A 122 -13.78 -4.72 25.68
CA ASP A 122 -14.18 -3.57 26.50
C ASP A 122 -13.06 -2.52 26.56
N THR A 123 -11.81 -2.95 26.75
CA THR A 123 -10.64 -2.07 26.73
C THR A 123 -10.46 -1.42 25.36
N ALA A 124 -10.53 -2.19 24.28
CA ALA A 124 -10.38 -1.67 22.92
C ALA A 124 -11.47 -0.63 22.58
N ALA A 125 -12.72 -0.90 22.96
CA ALA A 125 -13.85 0.02 22.75
C ALA A 125 -13.69 1.31 23.56
N GLN A 126 -13.28 1.23 24.83
CA GLN A 126 -13.04 2.41 25.67
C GLN A 126 -11.95 3.31 25.09
N VAL A 127 -10.85 2.72 24.61
CA VAL A 127 -9.78 3.50 23.96
C VAL A 127 -10.28 4.12 22.65
N GLU A 128 -11.05 3.39 21.85
CA GLU A 128 -11.65 3.90 20.60
C GLU A 128 -12.60 5.08 20.84
N ASP A 129 -13.39 5.04 21.92
CA ASP A 129 -14.27 6.14 22.32
C ASP A 129 -13.48 7.40 22.70
N ARG A 130 -12.32 7.26 23.35
CA ARG A 130 -11.41 8.38 23.63
C ARG A 130 -10.85 8.95 22.32
N LEU A 131 -10.36 8.07 21.43
CA LEU A 131 -9.80 8.45 20.13
C LEU A 131 -10.79 9.21 19.25
N THR A 132 -12.04 8.75 19.20
CA THR A 132 -13.11 9.37 18.42
C THR A 132 -13.41 10.80 18.89
N LYS A 133 -13.20 11.11 20.18
CA LYS A 133 -13.37 12.45 20.74
C LYS A 133 -12.17 13.37 20.49
N MET A 134 -10.98 12.81 20.33
CA MET A 134 -9.73 13.55 20.10
C MET A 134 -9.47 13.82 18.62
N SER A 135 -10.02 13.00 17.74
CA SER A 135 -9.84 13.08 16.29
C SER A 135 -10.90 13.95 15.64
N ASP A 136 -10.51 14.80 14.69
CA ASP A 136 -11.43 15.57 13.86
C ASP A 136 -12.26 14.65 12.94
N GLU A 137 -11.59 13.67 12.31
CA GLU A 137 -12.26 12.72 11.43
C GLU A 137 -11.61 11.33 11.45
N ALA A 138 -12.43 10.30 11.69
CA ALA A 138 -11.97 8.92 11.64
C ALA A 138 -11.78 8.45 10.18
N LEU A 139 -10.62 7.88 9.86
CA LEU A 139 -10.25 7.53 8.49
C LEU A 139 -11.24 6.56 7.82
N LEU A 140 -11.71 5.55 8.56
CA LEU A 140 -12.54 4.49 8.01
C LEU A 140 -14.04 4.82 8.01
N LYS A 141 -14.43 6.06 8.34
CA LYS A 141 -15.82 6.53 8.29
C LYS A 141 -16.51 6.15 6.98
N ASP A 142 -17.74 5.62 7.08
CA ASP A 142 -18.55 5.08 5.97
C ASP A 142 -17.94 3.90 5.21
N GLY A 143 -16.78 3.39 5.66
CA GLY A 143 -16.02 2.31 5.06
C GLY A 143 -16.21 0.97 5.75
N SER A 144 -15.24 0.08 5.52
CA SER A 144 -15.17 -1.24 6.16
C SER A 144 -13.84 -1.46 6.88
N ALA A 145 -13.89 -2.18 8.00
CA ALA A 145 -12.73 -2.58 8.78
C ALA A 145 -12.73 -4.10 9.02
N TYR A 146 -11.59 -4.76 8.74
CA TYR A 146 -11.43 -6.21 8.91
C TYR A 146 -10.21 -6.55 9.75
N SER A 147 -10.42 -7.29 10.84
CA SER A 147 -9.36 -7.86 11.68
C SER A 147 -8.45 -6.84 12.39
N ASN A 148 -8.99 -5.66 12.70
CA ASN A 148 -8.26 -4.57 13.36
C ASN A 148 -8.39 -4.60 14.90
N ILE A 149 -7.67 -3.74 15.60
CA ILE A 149 -7.98 -3.42 17.00
C ILE A 149 -9.22 -2.52 17.06
N TYR A 150 -9.19 -1.41 16.31
CA TYR A 150 -10.27 -0.42 16.26
C TYR A 150 -11.09 -0.52 14.97
N THR A 151 -12.32 -0.04 15.00
CA THR A 151 -13.15 0.05 13.79
C THR A 151 -12.73 1.19 12.87
N GLY A 152 -12.04 2.22 13.39
CA GLY A 152 -11.67 3.40 12.62
C GLY A 152 -12.88 4.26 12.20
N GLY A 153 -14.02 4.10 12.88
CA GLY A 153 -15.29 4.71 12.50
C GLY A 153 -16.01 4.01 11.34
N ALA A 154 -15.59 2.80 10.96
CA ALA A 154 -16.19 2.05 9.86
C ALA A 154 -17.68 1.75 10.08
N ALA A 155 -18.47 1.87 9.01
CA ALA A 155 -19.88 1.47 9.03
C ALA A 155 -20.03 -0.06 9.09
N GLU A 156 -19.07 -0.79 8.50
CA GLU A 156 -19.03 -2.25 8.45
C GLU A 156 -17.74 -2.76 9.10
N SER A 157 -17.80 -3.08 10.39
CA SER A 157 -16.69 -3.64 11.15
C SER A 157 -16.82 -5.16 11.30
N HIS A 158 -15.76 -5.89 10.98
CA HIS A 158 -15.70 -7.34 11.05
C HIS A 158 -14.44 -7.80 11.79
N PHE A 159 -14.61 -8.66 12.78
CA PHE A 159 -13.51 -9.26 13.54
C PHE A 159 -12.56 -8.23 14.17
N CYS A 160 -13.06 -7.05 14.54
CA CYS A 160 -12.25 -6.05 15.24
C CYS A 160 -12.24 -6.36 16.74
N ALA A 161 -11.17 -6.01 17.46
CA ALA A 161 -11.13 -6.23 18.91
C ALA A 161 -12.27 -5.46 19.61
N SER A 162 -12.50 -4.21 19.23
CA SER A 162 -13.61 -3.37 19.72
C SER A 162 -15.00 -3.78 19.18
N ALA A 163 -15.05 -4.55 18.08
CA ALA A 163 -16.30 -5.01 17.47
C ALA A 163 -16.17 -6.46 16.96
N LEU A 164 -16.38 -7.42 17.87
CA LEU A 164 -16.14 -8.85 17.61
C LEU A 164 -17.07 -9.47 16.56
N GLY A 165 -16.56 -10.45 15.80
CA GLY A 165 -17.38 -11.25 14.88
C GLY A 165 -17.84 -10.48 13.64
N TRP A 166 -18.87 -11.01 12.97
CA TRP A 166 -19.40 -10.41 11.76
C TRP A 166 -20.16 -9.11 12.05
N GLY A 167 -20.12 -8.13 11.14
CA GLY A 167 -20.95 -6.93 11.18
C GLY A 167 -22.47 -7.25 11.16
N PRO A 168 -23.30 -6.25 11.47
CA PRO A 168 -24.74 -6.44 11.71
C PRO A 168 -25.47 -7.16 10.57
N ALA A 169 -25.12 -6.86 9.32
CA ALA A 169 -25.76 -7.42 8.13
C ALA A 169 -25.48 -8.92 7.91
N LEU A 170 -24.30 -9.41 8.30
CA LEU A 170 -23.96 -10.84 8.19
C LEU A 170 -24.45 -11.66 9.39
N ARG A 171 -24.60 -11.04 10.57
CA ARG A 171 -25.20 -11.71 11.74
C ARG A 171 -26.68 -12.03 11.54
N SER A 172 -27.39 -11.20 10.77
CA SER A 172 -28.82 -11.39 10.45
C SER A 172 -29.08 -12.24 9.21
N ALA A 173 -28.03 -12.72 8.52
CA ALA A 173 -28.17 -13.48 7.28
C ALA A 173 -28.80 -14.88 7.51
N ASN A 174 -29.72 -15.27 6.62
CA ASN A 174 -30.41 -16.56 6.68
C ASN A 174 -29.42 -17.75 6.44
N PRO A 175 -29.57 -18.90 7.13
CA PRO A 175 -28.74 -20.09 6.92
C PRO A 175 -28.58 -20.54 5.46
N LEU A 176 -29.59 -20.35 4.62
CA LEU A 176 -29.50 -20.64 3.18
C LEU A 176 -28.52 -19.71 2.46
N VAL A 177 -28.45 -18.44 2.86
CA VAL A 177 -27.49 -17.46 2.32
C VAL A 177 -26.07 -17.82 2.75
N LEU A 178 -25.89 -18.29 3.99
CA LEU A 178 -24.60 -18.79 4.48
C LEU A 178 -24.16 -20.04 3.70
N LEU A 179 -25.08 -20.95 3.40
CA LEU A 179 -24.82 -22.14 2.58
C LEU A 179 -24.41 -21.75 1.14
N VAL A 180 -25.10 -20.80 0.52
CA VAL A 180 -24.73 -20.27 -0.80
C VAL A 180 -23.35 -19.60 -0.76
N LEU A 181 -23.01 -18.89 0.32
CA LEU A 181 -21.69 -18.28 0.51
C LEU A 181 -20.59 -19.35 0.59
N ILE A 182 -20.82 -20.46 1.29
CA ILE A 182 -19.91 -21.60 1.33
C ILE A 182 -19.74 -22.24 -0.06
N ILE A 183 -20.84 -22.53 -0.76
CA ILE A 183 -20.83 -23.18 -2.08
C ILE A 183 -20.14 -22.28 -3.14
N THR A 184 -20.45 -21.00 -3.17
CA THR A 184 -19.86 -20.05 -4.13
C THR A 184 -18.36 -19.83 -3.91
N ASN A 185 -17.88 -20.12 -2.70
CA ASN A 185 -16.48 -20.08 -2.30
C ASN A 185 -15.90 -21.49 -2.02
N LEU A 186 -16.45 -22.54 -2.64
CA LEU A 186 -16.03 -23.93 -2.41
C LEU A 186 -14.52 -24.15 -2.62
N TYR A 187 -13.90 -23.44 -3.57
CA TYR A 187 -12.44 -23.48 -3.75
C TYR A 187 -11.68 -23.00 -2.50
N SER A 188 -12.10 -21.89 -1.88
CA SER A 188 -11.50 -21.41 -0.64
C SER A 188 -11.73 -22.41 0.50
N VAL A 189 -12.91 -23.05 0.56
CA VAL A 189 -13.20 -24.10 1.55
C VAL A 189 -12.27 -25.31 1.37
N LEU A 190 -12.16 -25.84 0.16
CA LEU A 190 -11.25 -26.95 -0.15
C LEU A 190 -9.79 -26.60 0.11
N ARG A 191 -9.38 -25.35 -0.19
CA ARG A 191 -8.05 -24.85 0.12
C ARG A 191 -7.80 -24.76 1.62
N ILE A 192 -8.76 -24.27 2.40
CA ILE A 192 -8.69 -24.24 3.88
C ILE A 192 -8.49 -25.67 4.41
N ILE A 193 -9.27 -26.64 3.92
CA ILE A 193 -9.16 -28.05 4.31
C ILE A 193 -7.77 -28.61 3.97
N GLY A 194 -7.29 -28.37 2.75
CA GLY A 194 -5.96 -28.83 2.32
C GLY A 194 -4.82 -28.24 3.16
N LEU A 195 -4.89 -26.94 3.47
CA LEU A 195 -3.89 -26.28 4.32
C LEU A 195 -3.98 -26.72 5.78
N PHE A 196 -5.18 -27.03 6.28
CA PHE A 196 -5.35 -27.63 7.61
C PHE A 196 -4.61 -28.96 7.72
N PHE A 197 -4.77 -29.86 6.73
CA PHE A 197 -4.07 -31.15 6.74
C PHE A 197 -2.56 -30.99 6.56
N LEU A 198 -2.11 -30.02 5.77
CA LEU A 198 -0.68 -29.70 5.64
C LEU A 198 -0.09 -29.24 6.98
N GLU A 199 -0.74 -28.31 7.67
CA GLU A 199 -0.31 -27.83 9.00
C GLU A 199 -0.32 -28.93 10.05
N LEU A 200 -1.34 -29.80 10.02
CA LEU A 200 -1.39 -30.98 10.88
C LEU A 200 -0.20 -31.91 10.61
N GLY A 201 0.15 -32.14 9.34
CA GLY A 201 1.33 -32.91 8.95
C GLY A 201 2.66 -32.28 9.41
N LEU A 202 2.80 -30.96 9.30
CA LEU A 202 3.97 -30.22 9.77
C LEU A 202 4.11 -30.28 11.29
N ALA A 203 3.00 -30.13 12.03
CA ALA A 203 2.99 -30.27 13.48
C ALA A 203 3.39 -31.67 13.94
N LEU A 204 2.98 -32.72 13.20
CA LEU A 204 3.43 -34.09 13.45
C LEU A 204 4.93 -34.27 13.13
N GLY A 205 5.46 -33.61 12.10
CA GLY A 205 6.89 -33.62 11.80
C GLY A 205 7.73 -32.92 12.88
N ASP A 206 7.26 -31.78 13.38
CA ASP A 206 7.89 -31.05 14.48
C ASP A 206 7.81 -31.85 15.79
N PHE A 207 6.75 -32.64 16.02
CA PHE A 207 6.68 -33.61 17.12
C PHE A 207 7.84 -34.62 17.11
N PHE A 208 8.10 -35.26 15.97
CA PHE A 208 9.20 -36.22 15.88
C PHE A 208 10.57 -35.57 16.10
N ARG A 209 10.74 -34.30 15.70
CA ARG A 209 11.96 -33.53 16.01
C ARG A 209 12.03 -33.04 17.45
N GLY A 210 10.89 -32.71 18.06
CA GLY A 210 10.75 -32.22 19.43
C GLY A 210 10.98 -33.31 20.47
N LEU A 211 10.57 -34.55 20.17
CA LEU A 211 10.92 -35.75 20.96
C LEU A 211 12.44 -35.95 21.08
N ILE A 212 13.20 -35.59 20.05
CA ILE A 212 14.66 -35.69 20.04
C ILE A 212 15.31 -34.53 20.82
N LYS A 213 14.60 -33.40 20.98
CA LYS A 213 15.13 -32.16 21.59
C LYS A 213 14.52 -31.80 22.96
N GLY A 214 13.63 -32.62 23.51
CA GLY A 214 13.03 -32.41 24.84
C GLY A 214 11.99 -31.28 24.92
N HIS A 215 11.34 -30.91 23.81
CA HIS A 215 10.27 -29.89 23.82
C HIS A 215 8.89 -30.47 24.20
N ASP A 216 8.05 -29.67 24.85
CA ASP A 216 6.73 -30.10 25.35
C ASP A 216 5.69 -30.25 24.22
N PHE A 217 5.49 -31.48 23.75
CA PHE A 217 4.59 -31.88 22.66
C PHE A 217 3.15 -31.35 22.79
N PHE A 218 2.60 -31.38 24.01
CA PHE A 218 1.21 -31.01 24.22
C PHE A 218 0.96 -29.53 23.97
N SER A 219 1.97 -28.68 24.20
CA SER A 219 1.88 -27.27 23.85
C SER A 219 1.72 -27.11 22.33
N GLU A 220 2.58 -27.74 21.52
CA GLU A 220 2.58 -27.56 20.07
C GLU A 220 1.31 -28.02 19.36
N LEU A 221 0.75 -29.17 19.76
CA LEU A 221 -0.46 -29.73 19.16
C LEU A 221 -1.71 -28.88 19.45
N LYS A 222 -1.76 -28.27 20.63
CA LYS A 222 -2.87 -27.38 21.05
C LYS A 222 -2.97 -26.12 20.19
N PHE A 223 -1.90 -25.72 19.51
CA PHE A 223 -1.83 -24.47 18.74
C PHE A 223 -2.14 -24.62 17.25
N VAL A 224 -2.16 -25.85 16.71
CA VAL A 224 -2.49 -26.09 15.29
C VAL A 224 -3.88 -25.54 14.92
N PRO A 225 -4.95 -25.75 15.71
CA PRO A 225 -6.28 -25.23 15.40
C PRO A 225 -6.32 -23.70 15.36
N THR A 226 -5.69 -23.03 16.33
CA THR A 226 -5.63 -21.56 16.42
C THR A 226 -4.88 -20.96 15.23
N ARG A 227 -3.74 -21.56 14.84
CA ARG A 227 -2.98 -21.18 13.65
C ARG A 227 -3.84 -21.25 12.40
N VAL A 228 -4.51 -22.37 12.16
CA VAL A 228 -5.35 -22.53 10.97
C VAL A 228 -6.51 -21.54 10.98
N ALA A 229 -7.12 -21.31 12.14
CA ALA A 229 -8.20 -20.34 12.28
C ALA A 229 -7.76 -18.91 11.92
N ILE A 230 -6.63 -18.43 12.46
CA ILE A 230 -6.16 -17.05 12.23
C ILE A 230 -5.44 -16.91 10.88
N SER A 231 -4.45 -17.77 10.62
CA SER A 231 -3.56 -17.62 9.46
C SER A 231 -4.20 -18.02 8.13
N ILE A 232 -5.29 -18.80 8.15
CA ILE A 232 -5.94 -19.31 6.93
C ILE A 232 -7.40 -18.89 6.88
N VAL A 233 -8.22 -19.31 7.86
CA VAL A 233 -9.68 -19.08 7.81
C VAL A 233 -9.99 -17.59 7.86
N LEU A 234 -9.51 -16.87 8.89
CA LEU A 234 -9.76 -15.44 9.05
C LEU A 234 -9.26 -14.64 7.84
N ARG A 235 -8.06 -14.96 7.33
CA ARG A 235 -7.52 -14.35 6.10
C ARG A 235 -8.44 -14.54 4.89
N GLU A 236 -8.92 -15.75 4.65
CA GLU A 236 -9.85 -16.01 3.52
C GLU A 236 -11.20 -15.30 3.71
N LEU A 237 -11.73 -15.26 4.94
CA LEU A 237 -12.95 -14.50 5.25
C LEU A 237 -12.78 -13.01 4.98
N CYS A 238 -11.66 -12.42 5.40
CA CYS A 238 -11.34 -11.01 5.14
C CYS A 238 -11.22 -10.73 3.62
N VAL A 239 -10.61 -11.63 2.85
CA VAL A 239 -10.53 -11.50 1.39
C VAL A 239 -11.91 -11.58 0.74
N ILE A 240 -12.78 -12.48 1.20
CA ILE A 240 -14.15 -12.61 0.67
C ILE A 240 -14.96 -11.35 0.99
N GLY A 241 -14.95 -10.90 2.25
CA GLY A 241 -15.64 -9.68 2.70
C GLY A 241 -15.13 -8.44 1.97
N GLY A 242 -13.82 -8.24 1.93
CA GLY A 242 -13.20 -7.14 1.20
C GLY A 242 -13.59 -7.11 -0.28
N LYS A 243 -13.65 -8.26 -0.95
CA LYS A 243 -14.11 -8.31 -2.36
C LYS A 243 -15.58 -7.91 -2.52
N ILE A 244 -16.44 -8.27 -1.57
CA ILE A 244 -17.85 -7.86 -1.56
C ILE A 244 -17.92 -6.34 -1.42
N ASP A 245 -17.16 -5.76 -0.48
CA ASP A 245 -17.19 -4.33 -0.18
C ASP A 245 -16.62 -3.46 -1.30
N LEU A 246 -15.52 -3.90 -1.92
CA LEU A 246 -14.99 -3.28 -3.14
C LEU A 246 -16.01 -3.32 -4.28
N SER A 247 -16.78 -4.41 -4.38
CA SER A 247 -17.80 -4.57 -5.42
C SER A 247 -19.05 -3.72 -5.16
N ARG A 248 -19.35 -3.38 -3.89
CA ARG A 248 -20.45 -2.48 -3.52
C ARG A 248 -20.06 -1.00 -3.52
N GLY A 249 -18.75 -0.69 -3.57
CA GLY A 249 -18.24 0.67 -3.69
C GLY A 249 -18.06 1.40 -2.35
N MET A 250 -17.64 0.70 -1.29
CA MET A 250 -17.29 1.35 -0.01
C MET A 250 -16.15 2.37 -0.20
N PRO A 251 -16.22 3.59 0.36
CA PRO A 251 -15.21 4.63 0.15
C PRO A 251 -13.82 4.20 0.57
N VAL A 252 -13.71 3.47 1.68
CA VAL A 252 -12.45 2.95 2.20
C VAL A 252 -12.66 1.55 2.77
N VAL A 253 -11.70 0.66 2.54
CA VAL A 253 -11.70 -0.71 3.08
C VAL A 253 -10.33 -0.97 3.68
N HIS A 254 -10.27 -1.27 4.97
CA HIS A 254 -9.05 -1.67 5.67
C HIS A 254 -9.08 -3.16 6.00
N ILE A 255 -8.00 -3.87 5.71
CA ILE A 255 -7.85 -5.30 6.05
C ILE A 255 -6.49 -5.54 6.69
N ASN A 256 -6.48 -6.08 7.90
CA ASN A 256 -5.27 -6.51 8.59
C ASN A 256 -5.02 -8.03 8.46
N PHE A 257 -3.83 -8.40 7.98
CA PHE A 257 -3.39 -9.79 7.87
C PHE A 257 -2.48 -10.19 9.04
N LEU A 258 -3.07 -10.75 10.08
CA LEU A 258 -2.41 -11.17 11.33
C LEU A 258 -1.44 -12.37 11.20
N GLY A 259 -1.44 -13.06 10.07
CA GLY A 259 -0.82 -14.38 9.94
C GLY A 259 0.69 -14.40 10.14
N TYR A 260 1.38 -13.34 9.69
CA TYR A 260 2.84 -13.25 9.83
C TYR A 260 3.23 -12.99 11.29
N ASP A 261 2.72 -11.92 11.90
CA ASP A 261 2.91 -11.57 13.32
C ASP A 261 2.71 -12.78 14.26
N GLU A 262 1.63 -13.54 14.09
CA GLU A 262 1.35 -14.76 14.87
C GLU A 262 2.47 -15.82 14.78
N GLN A 263 2.99 -16.06 13.57
CA GLN A 263 4.08 -17.04 13.39
C GLN A 263 5.42 -16.50 13.89
N SER A 264 5.64 -15.19 13.74
CA SER A 264 6.88 -14.53 14.13
C SER A 264 7.02 -14.51 15.65
N HIS A 265 5.95 -14.24 16.40
CA HIS A 265 5.92 -14.38 17.87
C HIS A 265 6.37 -15.77 18.34
N ARG A 266 5.92 -16.83 17.65
CA ARG A 266 6.21 -18.21 18.07
C ARG A 266 7.54 -18.77 17.58
N ARG A 267 7.92 -18.51 16.33
CA ARG A 267 9.07 -19.19 15.67
C ARG A 267 10.20 -18.22 15.33
N GLY A 268 10.00 -16.92 15.58
CA GLY A 268 10.88 -15.84 15.17
C GLY A 268 10.54 -15.31 13.78
N PRO A 269 10.84 -14.03 13.51
CA PRO A 269 10.47 -13.33 12.28
C PRO A 269 11.07 -13.97 11.03
N SER A 270 12.37 -14.32 11.04
CA SER A 270 13.04 -14.92 9.88
C SER A 270 12.78 -16.43 9.70
N SER A 271 11.81 -17.00 10.41
CA SER A 271 11.55 -18.46 10.36
C SER A 271 10.92 -18.88 9.03
N LEU A 272 11.20 -20.13 8.61
CA LEU A 272 10.61 -20.68 7.38
C LEU A 272 9.07 -20.66 7.41
N PHE A 273 8.46 -20.83 8.59
CA PHE A 273 7.01 -20.81 8.76
C PHE A 273 6.42 -19.39 8.65
N ALA A 274 7.05 -18.39 9.25
CA ALA A 274 6.64 -16.99 9.09
C ALA A 274 6.68 -16.58 7.61
N HIS A 275 7.79 -16.89 6.93
CA HIS A 275 7.96 -16.62 5.50
C HIS A 275 7.02 -17.44 4.60
N TRP A 276 6.72 -18.68 4.94
CA TRP A 276 5.74 -19.48 4.19
C TRP A 276 4.34 -18.83 4.21
N THR A 277 3.97 -18.21 5.34
CA THR A 277 2.69 -17.51 5.49
C THR A 277 2.59 -16.30 4.55
N LEU A 278 3.70 -15.63 4.24
CA LEU A 278 3.76 -14.50 3.31
C LEU A 278 3.28 -14.88 1.90
N LYS A 279 3.50 -16.13 1.44
CA LYS A 279 2.98 -16.60 0.15
C LYS A 279 1.45 -16.54 0.08
N GLY A 280 0.80 -16.91 1.18
CA GLY A 280 -0.66 -16.86 1.30
C GLY A 280 -1.19 -15.43 1.41
N ILE A 281 -0.43 -14.53 2.04
CA ILE A 281 -0.73 -13.10 2.12
C ILE A 281 -0.56 -12.44 0.74
N ASP A 282 0.53 -12.71 0.02
CA ASP A 282 0.79 -12.21 -1.34
C ASP A 282 -0.32 -12.59 -2.33
N ASP A 283 -0.78 -13.85 -2.33
CA ASP A 283 -1.96 -14.27 -3.13
C ASP A 283 -3.25 -13.56 -2.70
N SER A 284 -3.44 -13.34 -1.40
CA SER A 284 -4.62 -12.63 -0.87
C SER A 284 -4.65 -11.18 -1.35
N ILE A 285 -3.52 -10.47 -1.23
CA ILE A 285 -3.32 -9.12 -1.76
C ILE A 285 -3.56 -9.12 -3.27
N ALA A 286 -3.02 -10.09 -4.01
CA ALA A 286 -3.22 -10.20 -5.46
C ALA A 286 -4.69 -10.33 -5.86
N ARG A 287 -5.50 -11.06 -5.08
CA ARG A 287 -6.94 -11.23 -5.34
C ARG A 287 -7.72 -9.95 -5.02
N LEU A 288 -7.37 -9.27 -3.94
CA LEU A 288 -8.00 -8.01 -3.53
C LEU A 288 -7.66 -6.87 -4.51
N TRP A 289 -6.39 -6.75 -4.91
CA TRP A 289 -5.94 -5.79 -5.92
C TRP A 289 -6.66 -6.00 -7.26
N ARG A 290 -6.86 -7.27 -7.68
CA ARG A 290 -7.65 -7.58 -8.88
C ARG A 290 -9.12 -7.22 -8.73
N ALA A 291 -9.69 -7.29 -7.52
CA ALA A 291 -11.07 -6.90 -7.26
C ALA A 291 -11.23 -5.38 -7.25
N ALA A 292 -10.29 -4.67 -6.62
CA ALA A 292 -10.20 -3.21 -6.62
C ALA A 292 -10.17 -2.65 -8.06
N ASN A 293 -9.28 -3.18 -8.92
CA ASN A 293 -9.19 -2.79 -10.33
C ASN A 293 -10.42 -3.15 -11.19
N ARG A 294 -11.33 -3.98 -10.68
CA ARG A 294 -12.57 -4.38 -11.36
C ARG A 294 -13.80 -3.71 -10.77
N ALA A 295 -13.63 -2.88 -9.74
CA ALA A 295 -14.73 -2.22 -9.06
C ALA A 295 -15.51 -1.30 -10.01
N GLN A 296 -16.83 -1.32 -9.89
CA GLN A 296 -17.71 -0.56 -10.77
C GLN A 296 -17.93 0.87 -10.26
N TRP A 297 -18.08 1.01 -8.95
CA TRP A 297 -18.65 2.21 -8.34
C TRP A 297 -17.63 3.23 -7.84
N ARG A 298 -16.35 2.85 -7.78
CA ARG A 298 -15.21 3.67 -7.37
C ARG A 298 -13.93 3.24 -8.07
N ARG A 299 -12.98 4.17 -8.17
CA ARG A 299 -11.58 3.93 -8.54
C ARG A 299 -10.79 3.68 -7.27
N TYR A 300 -10.46 2.41 -7.01
CA TYR A 300 -9.68 2.06 -5.83
C TYR A 300 -8.18 2.22 -6.07
N GLU A 301 -7.53 3.01 -5.21
CA GLU A 301 -6.10 2.87 -4.96
C GLU A 301 -5.85 1.81 -3.90
N VAL A 302 -4.74 1.09 -4.03
CA VAL A 302 -4.40 -0.03 -3.14
C VAL A 302 -3.08 0.29 -2.47
N TRP A 303 -3.12 0.50 -1.16
CA TRP A 303 -1.96 0.78 -0.32
C TRP A 303 -1.66 -0.47 0.52
N ILE A 304 -0.41 -0.90 0.51
CA ILE A 304 0.03 -2.08 1.26
C ILE A 304 1.09 -1.60 2.25
N TYR A 305 0.96 -1.90 3.53
CA TYR A 305 1.91 -1.42 4.52
C TYR A 305 2.07 -2.41 5.67
N SER A 306 3.12 -2.22 6.47
CA SER A 306 3.27 -2.86 7.78
C SER A 306 3.14 -1.81 8.86
N ASP A 307 2.38 -2.10 9.91
CA ASP A 307 2.25 -1.24 11.08
C ASP A 307 3.55 -1.16 11.87
N HIS A 308 4.16 -2.32 12.12
CA HIS A 308 5.47 -2.47 12.73
C HIS A 308 6.21 -3.68 12.19
N GLY A 309 7.46 -3.84 12.58
CA GLY A 309 8.20 -5.07 12.37
C GLY A 309 8.23 -5.94 13.63
N GLN A 310 9.12 -6.93 13.62
CA GLN A 310 9.42 -7.74 14.79
C GLN A 310 10.92 -8.01 14.85
N ALA A 311 11.48 -7.92 16.05
CA ALA A 311 12.83 -8.37 16.34
C ALA A 311 12.84 -9.81 16.82
N LYS A 312 13.93 -10.52 16.53
CA LYS A 312 14.20 -11.82 17.16
C LYS A 312 14.62 -11.57 18.61
N VAL A 313 13.90 -12.20 19.55
CA VAL A 313 14.13 -12.00 20.98
C VAL A 313 14.37 -13.32 21.71
N LYS A 314 14.85 -13.22 22.94
CA LYS A 314 14.87 -14.33 23.91
C LYS A 314 13.96 -14.01 25.09
N PRO A 315 13.14 -14.97 25.58
CA PRO A 315 12.35 -14.75 26.78
C PRO A 315 13.22 -14.50 28.01
N TYR A 316 12.91 -13.45 28.76
CA TYR A 316 13.65 -13.01 29.95
C TYR A 316 13.75 -14.12 31.00
N HIS A 317 12.65 -14.83 31.25
CA HIS A 317 12.62 -15.93 32.22
C HIS A 317 13.50 -17.12 31.81
N GLN A 318 13.75 -17.32 30.51
CA GLN A 318 14.70 -18.35 30.05
C GLN A 318 16.15 -17.90 30.23
N LEU A 319 16.41 -16.59 30.17
CA LEU A 319 17.74 -16.02 30.41
C LEU A 319 18.08 -15.91 31.90
N ARG A 320 17.09 -15.66 32.75
CA ARG A 320 17.28 -15.39 34.19
C ARG A 320 16.86 -16.52 35.12
N GLY A 321 15.95 -17.38 34.68
CA GLY A 321 15.32 -18.41 35.50
C GLY A 321 14.13 -17.93 36.33
N TYR A 322 13.76 -16.64 36.25
CA TYR A 322 12.64 -16.01 36.95
C TYR A 322 12.02 -14.89 36.11
N SER A 323 10.78 -14.47 36.41
CA SER A 323 10.04 -13.47 35.62
C SER A 323 10.41 -12.02 35.98
N LEU A 324 9.96 -11.05 35.17
CA LEU A 324 10.17 -9.63 35.48
C LEU A 324 9.46 -9.24 36.79
N GLU A 325 8.25 -9.75 37.02
CA GLU A 325 7.49 -9.54 38.26
C GLU A 325 8.33 -9.91 39.48
N GLN A 326 8.98 -11.09 39.44
CA GLN A 326 9.84 -11.56 40.52
C GLN A 326 11.08 -10.70 40.70
N ALA A 327 11.64 -10.15 39.60
CA ALA A 327 12.75 -9.21 39.66
C ALA A 327 12.36 -7.91 40.38
N VAL A 328 11.18 -7.38 40.06
CA VAL A 328 10.64 -6.16 40.66
C VAL A 328 10.31 -6.38 42.14
N GLU A 329 9.64 -7.49 42.47
CA GLU A 329 9.35 -7.88 43.86
C GLU A 329 10.64 -7.98 44.70
N GLN A 330 11.70 -8.58 44.15
CA GLN A 330 12.99 -8.70 44.83
C GLN A 330 13.69 -7.35 45.01
N SER A 331 13.67 -6.49 44.00
CA SER A 331 14.26 -5.15 44.06
C SER A 331 13.56 -4.29 45.13
N PHE A 332 12.23 -4.36 45.19
CA PHE A 332 11.44 -3.63 46.17
C PHE A 332 11.59 -4.19 47.60
N ALA A 333 11.68 -5.51 47.74
CA ALA A 333 11.94 -6.14 49.03
C ALA A 333 13.32 -5.74 49.59
N ARG A 334 14.34 -5.60 48.73
CA ARG A 334 15.67 -5.09 49.12
C ARG A 334 15.61 -3.63 49.57
N LEU A 335 14.89 -2.77 48.84
CA LEU A 335 14.68 -1.36 49.21
C LEU A 335 14.10 -1.23 50.63
N HIS A 336 13.12 -2.07 50.99
CA HIS A 336 12.45 -2.02 52.29
C HIS A 336 12.99 -3.02 53.35
N ALA A 337 14.08 -3.72 53.06
CA ALA A 337 14.65 -4.76 53.92
C ALA A 337 13.63 -5.84 54.40
N GLN A 338 12.69 -6.24 53.52
CA GLN A 338 11.66 -7.24 53.83
C GLN A 338 12.04 -8.64 53.30
N PRO A 339 11.65 -9.73 53.99
CA PRO A 339 11.89 -11.09 53.51
C PRO A 339 11.00 -11.42 52.29
N VAL A 340 11.63 -11.89 51.21
CA VAL A 340 10.97 -12.27 49.95
C VAL A 340 10.23 -13.60 50.12
N SER A 341 8.92 -13.62 49.93
CA SER A 341 8.15 -14.86 49.75
C SER A 341 7.91 -15.11 48.25
N PRO A 342 8.26 -16.27 47.70
CA PRO A 342 8.11 -16.51 46.26
C PRO A 342 6.64 -16.69 45.87
N SER A 343 6.07 -15.72 45.13
CA SER A 343 4.85 -15.94 44.34
C SER A 343 5.20 -16.54 42.98
N VAL A 344 4.59 -17.68 42.66
CA VAL A 344 4.64 -18.27 41.31
C VAL A 344 3.31 -17.98 40.62
N ARG A 345 3.28 -16.95 39.78
CA ARG A 345 2.21 -16.73 38.79
C ARG A 345 2.78 -16.97 37.40
N LYS A 346 2.10 -17.81 36.60
CA LYS A 346 2.51 -18.10 35.21
C LYS A 346 2.15 -16.91 34.31
N ALA A 347 3.08 -16.51 33.45
CA ALA A 347 2.83 -15.52 32.40
C ALA A 347 1.83 -16.08 31.37
N ASP A 348 0.78 -15.32 31.07
CA ASP A 348 -0.26 -15.67 30.10
C ASP A 348 0.16 -15.29 28.67
N SER A 349 0.21 -16.26 27.76
CA SER A 349 0.46 -16.04 26.33
C SER A 349 -0.70 -15.32 25.63
N ILE A 350 -0.41 -14.34 24.75
CA ILE A 350 -1.37 -13.51 23.99
C ILE A 350 -2.25 -14.33 23.03
N GLN A 351 -1.73 -15.45 22.52
CA GLN A 351 -2.22 -16.13 21.33
C GLN A 351 -3.57 -16.84 21.53
N THR A 352 -3.89 -17.29 22.74
CA THR A 352 -5.23 -17.84 23.08
C THR A 352 -6.32 -16.78 23.11
N GLN A 353 -5.98 -15.48 23.14
CA GLN A 353 -6.95 -14.39 23.19
C GLN A 353 -7.42 -13.95 21.79
N ARG A 354 -6.61 -14.10 20.74
CA ARG A 354 -6.99 -13.69 19.36
C ARG A 354 -8.11 -14.54 18.75
N VAL A 355 -8.31 -15.78 19.23
CA VAL A 355 -9.47 -16.62 18.84
C VAL A 355 -10.81 -15.93 19.17
N ARG A 356 -10.82 -15.02 20.16
CA ARG A 356 -12.01 -14.27 20.55
C ARG A 356 -12.58 -13.41 19.41
N LEU A 357 -11.73 -12.98 18.45
CA LEU A 357 -12.12 -12.18 17.29
C LEU A 357 -13.21 -12.85 16.43
N LEU A 358 -13.26 -14.19 16.39
CA LEU A 358 -14.21 -14.97 15.59
C LEU A 358 -15.63 -15.07 16.20
N GLY A 359 -15.82 -14.65 17.45
CA GLY A 359 -17.12 -14.54 18.12
C GLY A 359 -17.72 -15.86 18.66
N GLY A 360 -18.32 -15.77 19.85
CA GLY A 360 -19.32 -16.72 20.38
C GLY A 360 -18.83 -17.76 21.42
N ASN A 361 -19.55 -17.86 22.55
CA ASN A 361 -19.34 -18.86 23.63
C ASN A 361 -19.42 -20.34 23.17
N LYS A 362 -19.97 -20.61 21.97
CA LYS A 362 -20.05 -21.97 21.38
C LYS A 362 -18.81 -22.33 20.55
N VAL A 363 -18.27 -21.40 19.77
CA VAL A 363 -16.98 -21.56 19.08
C VAL A 363 -15.87 -21.71 20.14
N GLN A 364 -16.00 -20.97 21.24
CA GLN A 364 -15.17 -21.12 22.44
C GLN A 364 -15.12 -22.57 22.97
N ARG A 365 -16.22 -23.34 22.98
CA ARG A 365 -16.21 -24.74 23.45
C ARG A 365 -15.58 -25.72 22.45
N LEU A 366 -15.66 -25.42 21.15
CA LEU A 366 -15.07 -26.26 20.10
C LEU A 366 -13.54 -26.10 20.02
N PHE A 367 -13.04 -24.92 20.38
CA PHE A 367 -11.62 -24.57 20.36
C PHE A 367 -11.00 -24.41 21.77
N ALA A 368 -11.79 -24.62 22.85
CA ALA A 368 -11.28 -24.67 24.21
C ALA A 368 -10.48 -25.95 24.43
N VAL A 369 -9.17 -25.81 24.37
CA VAL A 369 -8.28 -26.61 25.21
C VAL A 369 -8.76 -26.46 26.66
N ARG A 370 -8.91 -27.57 27.39
CA ARG A 370 -9.08 -27.60 28.86
C ARG A 370 -7.91 -26.85 29.53
N GLY A 371 -7.98 -25.52 29.58
CA GLY A 371 -7.54 -24.73 30.72
C GLY A 371 -8.67 -24.81 31.73
N GLY A 372 -8.33 -25.02 33.01
CA GLY A 372 -9.29 -25.06 34.10
C GLY A 372 -10.21 -23.83 34.10
N PRO A 373 -11.34 -23.88 34.82
CA PRO A 373 -12.29 -22.77 34.83
C PRO A 373 -11.53 -21.48 35.10
N ALA A 374 -11.76 -20.47 34.25
CA ALA A 374 -11.49 -19.10 34.62
C ALA A 374 -12.28 -18.90 35.92
N ASN A 375 -11.58 -18.92 37.05
CA ASN A 375 -12.14 -18.47 38.29
C ASN A 375 -12.51 -17.01 38.06
N ALA A 376 -13.79 -16.78 37.82
CA ALA A 376 -14.49 -15.56 38.23
C ALA A 376 -14.49 -15.53 39.77
N GLY A 377 -13.31 -15.59 40.37
CA GLY A 377 -13.08 -15.17 41.73
C GLY A 377 -12.99 -13.66 41.66
N GLN A 378 -13.89 -13.00 42.38
CA GLN A 378 -13.61 -11.68 42.90
C GLN A 378 -12.32 -11.78 43.71
N ASP A 379 -11.17 -11.61 43.07
CA ASP A 379 -9.95 -11.23 43.78
C ASP A 379 -10.25 -9.81 44.27
N ARG A 380 -10.65 -9.73 45.53
CA ARG A 380 -10.62 -8.47 46.28
C ARG A 380 -9.23 -7.89 46.07
N VAL A 381 -9.18 -6.77 45.37
CA VAL A 381 -7.99 -5.93 45.21
C VAL A 381 -7.43 -5.69 46.60
N THR A 382 -6.31 -6.32 46.92
CA THR A 382 -5.45 -5.84 47.99
C THR A 382 -4.80 -4.57 47.49
N GLU A 383 -5.22 -3.42 48.01
CA GLU A 383 -4.78 -2.06 47.68
C GLU A 383 -3.26 -1.78 47.90
N ALA A 384 -2.41 -2.80 48.07
CA ALA A 384 -1.03 -2.64 48.53
C ALA A 384 0.03 -3.46 47.75
N ALA A 385 -0.27 -4.00 46.57
CA ALA A 385 0.69 -4.81 45.79
C ALA A 385 1.23 -4.09 44.55
N ILE A 386 2.52 -4.23 44.27
CA ILE A 386 3.17 -3.74 43.04
C ILE A 386 2.53 -4.44 41.84
N GLN A 387 2.22 -3.67 40.80
CA GLN A 387 1.71 -4.23 39.55
C GLN A 387 2.76 -4.12 38.46
N VAL A 388 2.90 -5.17 37.67
CA VAL A 388 3.76 -5.19 36.50
C VAL A 388 2.91 -5.60 35.31
N ALA A 389 2.89 -4.74 34.29
CA ALA A 389 2.26 -5.01 33.01
C ALA A 389 3.37 -5.13 31.96
N ALA A 390 3.78 -6.36 31.66
CA ALA A 390 4.88 -6.63 30.75
C ALA A 390 4.47 -7.63 29.68
N LEU A 391 4.55 -7.19 28.43
CA LEU A 391 4.17 -7.99 27.28
C LEU A 391 4.97 -7.49 26.08
N GLY A 392 5.77 -8.36 25.47
CA GLY A 392 6.79 -7.87 24.54
C GLY A 392 8.09 -7.47 25.25
N PRO A 393 8.93 -6.69 24.56
CA PRO A 393 10.15 -6.12 25.09
C PRO A 393 9.90 -4.82 25.86
N VAL A 394 8.66 -4.44 26.15
CA VAL A 394 8.32 -3.25 26.95
C VAL A 394 7.48 -3.68 28.14
N GLY A 395 7.79 -3.15 29.32
CA GLY A 395 7.03 -3.38 30.54
C GLY A 395 6.83 -2.11 31.34
N HIS A 396 5.73 -2.05 32.07
CA HIS A 396 5.39 -0.95 32.96
C HIS A 396 5.29 -1.47 34.39
N ILE A 397 5.91 -0.75 35.32
CA ILE A 397 5.91 -1.05 36.75
C ILE A 397 5.13 0.05 37.47
N TYR A 398 4.16 -0.34 38.28
CA TYR A 398 3.29 0.55 39.05
C TYR A 398 3.45 0.26 40.54
N PHE A 399 3.90 1.25 41.30
CA PHE A 399 4.06 1.15 42.73
C PHE A 399 2.76 1.54 43.45
N PRO A 400 2.46 0.90 44.60
CA PRO A 400 1.24 1.20 45.35
C PRO A 400 1.23 2.62 45.96
N ALA A 401 2.41 3.21 46.15
CA ALA A 401 2.59 4.59 46.58
C ALA A 401 3.78 5.21 45.84
N PRO A 402 3.77 6.53 45.57
CA PRO A 402 4.91 7.23 45.00
C PRO A 402 6.16 7.07 45.86
N LEU A 403 7.28 6.76 45.22
CA LEU A 403 8.58 6.62 45.88
C LEU A 403 9.34 7.95 45.86
N THR A 404 10.40 8.05 46.67
CA THR A 404 11.33 9.17 46.52
C THR A 404 12.17 8.98 45.25
N GLU A 405 12.72 10.06 44.69
CA GLU A 405 13.58 9.96 43.50
C GLU A 405 14.83 9.09 43.75
N GLN A 406 15.33 9.03 44.99
CA GLN A 406 16.42 8.13 45.38
C GLN A 406 15.98 6.66 45.36
N ASP A 407 14.78 6.37 45.83
CA ASP A 407 14.22 5.02 45.84
C ASP A 407 13.90 4.52 44.43
N TYR A 408 13.35 5.39 43.56
CA TYR A 408 13.16 5.07 42.14
C TYR A 408 14.49 4.74 41.47
N HIS A 409 15.52 5.56 41.71
CA HIS A 409 16.85 5.33 41.16
C HIS A 409 17.49 4.04 41.68
N PHE A 410 17.30 3.73 42.96
CA PHE A 410 17.74 2.46 43.54
C PHE A 410 17.10 1.27 42.83
N VAL A 411 15.78 1.26 42.68
CA VAL A 411 15.06 0.16 42.01
C VAL A 411 15.48 0.05 40.54
N ALA A 412 15.61 1.17 39.83
CA ALA A 412 16.07 1.18 38.45
C ALA A 412 17.49 0.60 38.33
N THR A 413 18.41 1.00 39.21
CA THR A 413 19.79 0.51 39.24
C THR A 413 19.84 -0.98 39.54
N GLU A 414 19.03 -1.45 40.51
CA GLU A 414 18.96 -2.86 40.88
C GLU A 414 18.45 -3.73 39.71
N LEU A 415 17.42 -3.26 39.02
CA LEU A 415 16.86 -3.95 37.85
C LEU A 415 17.89 -4.11 36.74
N VAL A 416 18.73 -3.10 36.47
CA VAL A 416 19.74 -3.18 35.40
C VAL A 416 21.02 -3.90 35.82
N VAL A 417 21.49 -3.71 37.06
CA VAL A 417 22.77 -4.28 37.52
C VAL A 417 22.60 -5.73 37.95
N GLU A 418 21.63 -6.02 38.82
CA GLU A 418 21.45 -7.36 39.41
C GLU A 418 20.56 -8.23 38.52
N HIS A 419 19.42 -7.67 38.11
CA HIS A 419 18.44 -8.43 37.32
C HIS A 419 18.68 -8.34 35.81
N LYS A 420 19.64 -7.49 35.37
CA LYS A 420 20.10 -7.40 33.98
C LYS A 420 18.95 -7.10 33.00
N VAL A 421 18.02 -6.25 33.43
CA VAL A 421 17.10 -5.53 32.54
C VAL A 421 17.93 -4.57 31.69
N PRO A 422 17.81 -4.57 30.35
CA PRO A 422 18.69 -3.77 29.50
C PRO A 422 18.62 -2.26 29.72
N LEU A 423 17.42 -1.73 29.96
CA LEU A 423 17.19 -0.30 30.10
C LEU A 423 15.93 -0.04 30.94
N VAL A 424 16.02 0.90 31.89
CA VAL A 424 14.90 1.40 32.69
C VAL A 424 14.76 2.91 32.46
N LEU A 425 13.55 3.37 32.21
CA LEU A 425 13.20 4.75 31.91
C LEU A 425 12.33 5.34 33.03
N ARG A 426 12.62 6.58 33.40
CA ARG A 426 11.85 7.38 34.35
C ARG A 426 11.76 8.82 33.84
N LEU A 427 10.57 9.42 33.97
CA LEU A 427 10.36 10.83 33.70
C LEU A 427 10.95 11.67 34.83
N GLU A 428 12.02 12.42 34.56
CA GLU A 428 12.70 13.25 35.55
C GLU A 428 12.20 14.71 35.52
N ALA A 429 11.93 15.21 34.32
CA ALA A 429 11.28 16.49 34.09
C ALA A 429 10.34 16.37 32.87
N PRO A 430 9.44 17.34 32.62
CA PRO A 430 8.51 17.27 31.50
C PRO A 430 9.17 16.91 30.17
N ASP A 431 10.37 17.42 29.86
CA ASP A 431 11.04 17.17 28.59
C ASP A 431 12.32 16.31 28.71
N LEU A 432 12.48 15.58 29.82
CA LEU A 432 13.70 14.85 30.13
C LEU A 432 13.41 13.47 30.71
N LEU A 433 13.89 12.42 30.02
CA LEU A 433 13.90 11.06 30.56
C LEU A 433 15.28 10.70 31.08
N ARG A 434 15.31 10.14 32.29
CA ARG A 434 16.45 9.39 32.78
C ARG A 434 16.36 7.97 32.26
N ALA A 435 17.45 7.52 31.66
CA ALA A 435 17.64 6.19 31.12
C ALA A 435 18.77 5.49 31.87
N THR A 436 18.41 4.61 32.81
CA THR A 436 19.34 3.86 33.64
C THR A 436 19.69 2.55 32.94
N THR A 437 20.99 2.25 32.86
CA THR A 437 21.57 1.02 32.29
C THR A 437 22.68 0.50 33.19
N ASP A 438 23.22 -0.68 32.88
CA ASP A 438 24.41 -1.22 33.59
C ASP A 438 25.70 -0.43 33.33
N ASP A 439 25.73 0.45 32.32
CA ASP A 439 26.83 1.39 32.07
C ASP A 439 26.66 2.73 32.83
N GLY A 440 25.53 2.93 33.51
CA GLY A 440 25.18 4.15 34.22
C GLY A 440 23.93 4.83 33.66
N ASP A 441 23.73 6.08 34.09
CA ASP A 441 22.59 6.92 33.70
C ASP A 441 22.88 7.76 32.46
N PHE A 442 21.87 7.86 31.61
CA PHE A 442 21.85 8.64 30.38
C PHE A 442 20.58 9.48 30.34
N TYR A 443 20.57 10.54 29.52
CA TYR A 443 19.47 11.49 29.48
C TYR A 443 18.96 11.68 28.04
N LEU A 444 17.69 11.35 27.79
CA LEU A 444 17.06 11.54 26.48
C LEU A 444 16.39 12.91 26.40
N PRO A 445 16.55 13.66 25.29
CA PRO A 445 17.06 13.22 23.97
C PRO A 445 18.58 13.36 23.75
N HIS A 446 19.36 13.80 24.73
CA HIS A 446 20.78 14.13 24.52
C HIS A 446 21.68 12.90 24.25
N ASP A 447 21.43 11.80 24.95
CA ASP A 447 22.26 10.59 24.90
C ASP A 447 21.72 9.49 23.97
N SER A 448 20.73 9.79 23.13
CA SER A 448 20.01 8.78 22.33
C SER A 448 20.93 7.93 21.45
N ALA A 449 21.92 8.55 20.81
CA ALA A 449 22.90 7.85 19.98
C ALA A 449 23.76 6.86 20.78
N ARG A 450 24.00 7.13 22.07
CA ARG A 450 24.79 6.25 22.95
C ARG A 450 23.98 5.04 23.39
N ILE A 451 22.67 5.21 23.60
CA ILE A 451 21.78 4.12 24.03
C ILE A 451 21.35 3.24 22.86
N PHE A 452 20.90 3.84 21.76
CA PHE A 452 20.27 3.13 20.64
C PHE A 452 21.19 2.96 19.42
N GLY A 453 22.37 3.57 19.45
CA GLY A 453 23.34 3.57 18.35
C GLY A 453 23.08 4.71 17.36
N ALA A 454 24.17 5.33 16.88
CA ALA A 454 24.10 6.45 15.92
C ALA A 454 23.48 6.06 14.57
N GLU A 455 23.54 4.77 14.21
CA GLU A 455 23.03 4.22 12.95
C GLU A 455 21.54 3.84 13.02
N HIS A 456 20.84 4.10 14.15
CA HIS A 456 19.42 3.79 14.26
C HIS A 456 18.62 4.65 13.23
N PRO A 457 17.81 4.04 12.35
CA PRO A 457 17.22 4.72 11.19
C PRO A 457 16.25 5.85 11.54
N PHE A 458 15.72 5.86 12.77
CA PHE A 458 14.71 6.80 13.26
C PHE A 458 15.13 7.52 14.54
N LEU A 459 16.45 7.66 14.78
CA LEU A 459 17.00 8.19 16.02
C LEU A 459 16.48 9.61 16.33
N ASP A 460 16.20 10.41 15.30
CA ASP A 460 15.68 11.77 15.34
C ASP A 460 14.26 11.86 15.92
N SER A 461 13.45 10.80 15.82
CA SER A 461 12.09 10.74 16.37
C SER A 461 11.95 9.84 17.60
N LEU A 462 12.89 8.93 17.83
CA LEU A 462 12.77 7.87 18.82
C LEU A 462 12.61 8.42 20.24
N SER A 463 13.38 9.46 20.58
CA SER A 463 13.41 10.04 21.93
C SER A 463 12.12 10.78 22.27
N ASP A 464 11.58 11.52 21.30
CA ASP A 464 10.30 12.20 21.45
C ASP A 464 9.16 11.22 21.69
N ASP A 465 9.17 10.05 21.05
CA ASP A 465 8.13 9.05 21.28
C ASP A 465 8.31 8.31 22.61
N LEU A 466 9.55 8.04 23.03
CA LEU A 466 9.83 7.49 24.37
C LEU A 466 9.36 8.46 25.46
N LEU A 467 9.62 9.75 25.28
CA LEU A 467 9.15 10.80 26.18
C LEU A 467 7.63 10.80 26.25
N ARG A 468 6.93 10.82 25.11
CA ARG A 468 5.46 10.74 25.06
C ARG A 468 4.92 9.47 25.71
N LEU A 469 5.58 8.32 25.49
CA LEU A 469 5.21 7.04 26.08
C LEU A 469 5.29 7.12 27.61
N CYS A 470 6.39 7.65 28.16
CA CYS A 470 6.56 7.79 29.61
C CYS A 470 5.69 8.89 30.23
N GLN A 471 5.27 9.89 29.46
CA GLN A 471 4.30 10.92 29.87
C GLN A 471 2.84 10.46 29.79
N HIS A 472 2.58 9.34 29.11
CA HIS A 472 1.21 8.86 28.91
C HIS A 472 0.53 8.63 30.27
N ALA A 473 -0.75 9.04 30.40
CA ALA A 473 -1.47 8.98 31.67
C ALA A 473 -1.53 7.56 32.27
N ASP A 474 -1.56 6.54 31.43
CA ASP A 474 -1.57 5.12 31.82
C ASP A 474 -0.17 4.46 31.88
N ALA A 475 0.92 5.22 31.73
CA ALA A 475 2.27 4.70 31.85
C ALA A 475 2.61 4.34 33.30
N GLY A 476 3.38 3.28 33.49
CA GLY A 476 3.95 2.93 34.79
C GLY A 476 4.95 3.97 35.31
N ASP A 477 5.16 3.97 36.62
CA ASP A 477 6.13 4.83 37.31
C ASP A 477 7.56 4.59 36.79
N LEU A 478 7.88 3.34 36.46
CA LEU A 478 9.07 2.95 35.72
C LEU A 478 8.65 2.19 34.46
N VAL A 479 9.30 2.52 33.35
CA VAL A 479 9.15 1.81 32.07
C VAL A 479 10.42 1.03 31.79
N VAL A 480 10.29 -0.28 31.56
CA VAL A 480 11.43 -1.15 31.26
C VAL A 480 11.46 -1.54 29.80
N MET A 481 12.66 -1.59 29.22
CA MET A 481 12.90 -1.91 27.82
C MET A 481 13.84 -3.12 27.73
N GLY A 482 13.47 -4.09 26.90
CA GLY A 482 14.17 -5.34 26.68
C GLY A 482 15.34 -5.23 25.70
N TRP A 483 15.72 -4.02 25.28
CA TRP A 483 16.81 -3.79 24.34
C TRP A 483 17.45 -2.41 24.49
N ARG A 484 18.76 -2.37 24.28
CA ARG A 484 19.60 -1.20 23.94
C ARG A 484 20.70 -1.67 22.99
N ASN A 485 21.37 -0.75 22.29
CA ASN A 485 22.43 -1.11 21.35
C ASN A 485 23.53 -1.94 22.05
N GLY A 486 24.02 -2.96 21.36
CA GLY A 486 25.01 -3.91 21.91
C GLY A 486 24.45 -5.00 22.82
N VAL A 487 23.16 -4.96 23.20
CA VAL A 487 22.51 -5.99 24.02
C VAL A 487 21.61 -6.88 23.16
N THR A 488 21.59 -8.19 23.44
CA THR A 488 20.64 -9.11 22.79
C THR A 488 19.22 -8.75 23.22
N ALA A 489 18.32 -8.54 22.26
CA ALA A 489 16.92 -8.20 22.54
C ALA A 489 16.21 -9.31 23.34
N GLN A 490 15.46 -8.89 24.36
CA GLN A 490 14.76 -9.76 25.30
C GLN A 490 13.27 -9.41 25.30
N SER A 491 12.41 -10.41 25.46
CA SER A 491 10.99 -10.18 25.76
C SER A 491 10.69 -10.57 27.20
N PHE A 492 9.84 -9.80 27.86
CA PHE A 492 9.32 -10.14 29.18
C PHE A 492 8.19 -11.19 29.12
N ALA A 493 7.73 -11.53 27.92
CA ALA A 493 6.80 -12.63 27.64
C ALA A 493 7.52 -13.86 27.03
N ASP A 494 6.82 -14.99 26.95
CA ASP A 494 7.34 -16.23 26.35
C ASP A 494 7.15 -16.26 24.83
N GLU A 495 8.07 -15.65 24.10
CA GLU A 495 8.03 -15.47 22.64
C GLU A 495 9.43 -15.39 22.02
N ASN A 496 9.54 -15.73 20.73
CA ASN A 496 10.78 -15.80 19.96
C ASN A 496 10.94 -14.63 18.95
N GLY A 497 9.83 -13.99 18.62
CA GLY A 497 9.78 -12.70 17.97
C GLY A 497 8.96 -11.76 18.87
N ALA A 498 9.31 -10.49 18.94
CA ALA A 498 8.52 -9.52 19.68
C ALA A 498 8.58 -8.14 19.03
N HIS A 499 7.63 -7.31 19.43
CA HIS A 499 7.50 -5.92 19.04
C HIS A 499 6.99 -5.09 20.23
N ALA A 500 6.97 -3.76 20.08
CA ALA A 500 6.63 -2.68 21.04
C ALA A 500 7.83 -1.79 21.38
N GLY A 501 9.04 -2.33 21.31
CA GLY A 501 10.29 -1.70 21.69
C GLY A 501 10.93 -0.89 20.58
N ALA A 502 12.20 -0.53 20.83
CA ALA A 502 12.96 0.44 20.06
C ALA A 502 14.04 -0.18 19.16
N THR A 503 14.01 -1.49 18.90
CA THR A 503 14.98 -2.05 17.94
C THR A 503 14.70 -1.51 16.53
N PRO A 504 15.73 -1.41 15.67
CA PRO A 504 15.54 -1.06 14.27
C PRO A 504 14.53 -1.99 13.57
N GLU A 505 14.53 -3.29 13.88
CA GLU A 505 13.64 -4.26 13.26
C GLU A 505 12.18 -4.10 13.68
N GLU A 506 11.90 -3.73 14.94
CA GLU A 506 10.54 -3.49 15.43
C GLU A 506 9.94 -2.20 14.86
N THR A 507 10.74 -1.15 14.78
CA THR A 507 10.28 0.19 14.38
C THR A 507 10.27 0.40 12.87
N ASN A 508 10.98 -0.43 12.11
CA ASN A 508 11.12 -0.31 10.65
C ASN A 508 10.08 -1.17 9.91
N GLY A 509 8.84 -0.69 9.88
CA GLY A 509 7.82 -1.15 8.94
C GLY A 509 8.07 -0.63 7.51
N PHE A 510 7.11 -0.86 6.62
CA PHE A 510 7.18 -0.31 5.26
C PHE A 510 5.82 0.18 4.78
N ALA A 511 5.82 1.05 3.77
CA ALA A 511 4.65 1.38 2.98
C ALA A 511 4.96 1.23 1.48
N LEU A 512 4.16 0.42 0.80
CA LEU A 512 4.22 0.14 -0.63
C LEU A 512 3.01 0.82 -1.30
N LEU A 513 3.27 1.95 -1.94
CA LEU A 513 2.25 2.87 -2.46
C LEU A 513 2.45 3.10 -3.97
N PRO A 514 1.38 3.41 -4.73
CA PRO A 514 1.54 3.96 -6.08
C PRO A 514 2.48 5.18 -6.08
N ALA A 515 3.36 5.28 -7.08
CA ALA A 515 4.38 6.33 -7.14
C ALA A 515 3.79 7.75 -7.28
N ASP A 516 2.54 7.85 -7.70
CA ASP A 516 1.77 9.10 -7.84
C ASP A 516 0.90 9.40 -6.61
N THR A 517 1.03 8.64 -5.52
CA THR A 517 0.38 8.97 -4.25
C THR A 517 0.92 10.29 -3.69
N LEU A 518 0.01 11.23 -3.43
CA LEU A 518 0.32 12.51 -2.83
C LEU A 518 0.64 12.34 -1.34
N LEU A 519 1.93 12.29 -1.04
CA LEU A 519 2.44 12.26 0.33
C LEU A 519 2.83 13.68 0.74
N VAL A 520 2.25 14.18 1.83
CA VAL A 520 2.73 15.42 2.45
C VAL A 520 4.11 15.11 3.01
N SER A 521 5.14 15.60 2.33
CA SER A 521 6.53 15.30 2.69
C SER A 521 6.86 16.05 3.98
N GLY A 522 7.07 15.31 5.07
CA GLY A 522 7.85 15.81 6.20
C GLY A 522 9.32 15.98 5.80
N ASN A 523 10.13 16.62 6.63
CA ASN A 523 11.57 16.75 6.40
C ASN A 523 12.34 15.40 6.46
N ASN A 524 11.65 14.30 6.78
CA ASN A 524 12.26 13.03 7.12
C ASN A 524 12.22 12.07 5.91
N SER A 525 13.20 11.17 5.84
CA SER A 525 13.35 10.17 4.77
C SER A 525 12.38 8.99 4.87
N TYR A 526 11.50 8.98 5.87
CA TYR A 526 10.56 7.91 6.18
C TYR A 526 9.15 8.47 6.44
N LEU A 527 8.15 7.60 6.30
CA LEU A 527 6.76 7.89 6.60
C LEU A 527 6.41 7.48 8.02
N ARG A 528 5.40 8.12 8.60
CA ARG A 528 4.69 7.69 9.81
C ARG A 528 3.25 7.30 9.51
N PRO A 529 2.55 6.63 10.46
CA PRO A 529 1.14 6.33 10.33
C PRO A 529 0.29 7.59 10.11
N ARG A 530 0.67 8.71 10.73
CA ARG A 530 -0.02 10.01 10.56
C ARG A 530 0.11 10.59 9.15
N ASP A 531 1.23 10.34 8.46
CA ASP A 531 1.41 10.81 7.08
C ASP A 531 0.48 10.05 6.13
N LEU A 532 0.33 8.74 6.36
CA LEU A 532 -0.65 7.92 5.65
C LEU A 532 -2.09 8.33 5.96
N TYR A 533 -2.41 8.66 7.23
CA TYR A 533 -3.72 9.19 7.63
C TYR A 533 -4.09 10.45 6.83
N HIS A 534 -3.21 11.45 6.80
CA HIS A 534 -3.44 12.71 6.08
C HIS A 534 -3.53 12.50 4.57
N ALA A 535 -2.61 11.71 4.00
CA ALA A 535 -2.65 11.38 2.57
C ALA A 535 -3.96 10.67 2.19
N ALA A 536 -4.44 9.77 3.04
CA ALA A 536 -5.67 9.01 2.79
C ALA A 536 -6.92 9.90 2.89
N LEU A 537 -7.01 10.79 3.88
CA LEU A 537 -8.11 11.75 3.98
C LEU A 537 -8.11 12.74 2.80
N HIS A 538 -6.93 13.22 2.39
CA HIS A 538 -6.79 14.07 1.21
C HIS A 538 -7.26 13.34 -0.06
N TYR A 539 -6.81 12.11 -0.29
CA TYR A 539 -7.22 11.30 -1.44
C TYR A 539 -8.73 11.02 -1.47
N LEU A 540 -9.35 10.81 -0.30
CA LEU A 540 -10.79 10.60 -0.17
C LEU A 540 -11.60 11.91 -0.27
N GLY A 541 -10.96 13.07 -0.40
CA GLY A 541 -11.60 14.38 -0.48
C GLY A 541 -12.22 14.84 0.84
N ARG A 542 -11.67 14.39 1.97
CA ARG A 542 -12.16 14.64 3.33
C ARG A 542 -11.39 15.75 4.07
N SER A 543 -10.18 16.07 3.63
CA SER A 543 -9.41 17.20 4.16
C SER A 543 -9.64 18.49 3.35
N PRO A 544 -9.66 19.68 4.00
CA PRO A 544 -9.64 20.95 3.28
C PRO A 544 -8.43 21.00 2.35
N GLN A 545 -8.64 21.52 1.15
CA GLN A 545 -7.65 21.58 0.07
C GLN A 545 -6.47 22.48 0.48
N GLN A 546 -5.50 21.94 1.22
CA GLN A 546 -4.16 22.51 1.24
C GLN A 546 -3.61 22.34 -0.16
N GLN A 547 -3.21 23.46 -0.79
CA GLN A 547 -2.62 23.49 -2.12
C GLN A 547 -1.59 22.37 -2.21
N ALA A 548 -1.81 21.42 -3.13
CA ALA A 548 -0.83 20.41 -3.44
C ALA A 548 0.51 21.13 -3.64
N PRO A 549 1.61 20.66 -3.04
CA PRO A 549 2.91 21.25 -3.32
C PRO A 549 3.06 21.23 -4.84
N SER A 550 3.16 22.43 -5.43
CA SER A 550 3.51 22.60 -6.84
C SER A 550 4.67 21.66 -7.07
N ARG A 551 4.51 20.69 -7.99
CA ARG A 551 5.54 19.71 -8.32
C ARG A 551 6.83 20.51 -8.42
N SER A 552 7.75 20.36 -7.46
CA SER A 552 8.97 21.15 -7.49
C SER A 552 9.61 20.79 -8.81
N ALA A 553 9.67 21.74 -9.75
CA ALA A 553 10.37 21.54 -10.98
C ALA A 553 11.73 21.04 -10.56
N ARG A 554 12.03 19.76 -10.82
CA ARG A 554 13.41 19.31 -10.70
C ARG A 554 14.22 20.33 -11.51
N PRO A 555 15.37 20.81 -11.01
CA PRO A 555 16.30 21.50 -11.89
C PRO A 555 16.42 20.62 -13.12
N ALA A 556 16.04 21.14 -14.28
CA ALA A 556 16.16 20.40 -15.52
C ALA A 556 17.66 20.10 -15.66
N GLU A 557 18.09 18.90 -15.27
CA GLU A 557 19.34 18.37 -15.79
C GLU A 557 19.21 18.50 -17.30
N GLN A 558 20.08 19.30 -17.91
CA GLN A 558 20.09 19.49 -19.36
C GLN A 558 20.37 18.14 -19.99
N THR A 559 19.30 17.41 -20.35
CA THR A 559 19.40 16.16 -21.07
C THR A 559 19.54 16.48 -22.56
N ASP A 560 20.34 15.69 -23.27
CA ASP A 560 20.48 15.74 -24.73
C ASP A 560 19.36 14.96 -25.45
N THR A 561 18.40 14.44 -24.69
CA THR A 561 17.45 13.43 -25.12
C THR A 561 16.02 13.91 -24.92
N LEU A 562 15.28 14.03 -26.02
CA LEU A 562 13.87 14.37 -26.11
C LEU A 562 13.00 13.09 -26.06
N ARG A 563 12.02 13.05 -25.17
CA ARG A 563 11.11 11.91 -24.97
C ARG A 563 9.78 12.18 -25.67
N VAL A 564 9.52 11.46 -26.76
CA VAL A 564 8.30 11.61 -27.57
C VAL A 564 7.39 10.40 -27.36
N MET A 565 6.15 10.65 -27.00
CA MET A 565 5.10 9.64 -26.86
C MET A 565 4.03 9.80 -27.96
N THR A 566 3.57 8.69 -28.53
CA THR A 566 2.30 8.65 -29.26
C THR A 566 1.31 7.74 -28.53
N TYR A 567 0.05 8.17 -28.42
CA TYR A 567 -0.97 7.42 -27.70
C TYR A 567 -2.39 7.69 -28.20
N ASN A 568 -3.02 6.67 -28.79
CA ASN A 568 -4.45 6.66 -29.07
C ASN A 568 -5.21 6.44 -27.75
N VAL A 569 -6.01 7.42 -27.33
CA VAL A 569 -6.67 7.41 -26.00
C VAL A 569 -8.11 6.88 -26.04
N HIS A 570 -8.62 6.50 -27.23
CA HIS A 570 -9.96 5.93 -27.41
C HIS A 570 -11.05 6.75 -26.68
N SER A 571 -11.02 8.07 -26.89
CA SER A 571 -11.91 9.05 -26.24
C SER A 571 -11.93 8.96 -24.71
N CYS A 572 -10.81 8.59 -24.10
CA CYS A 572 -10.66 8.31 -22.66
C CYS A 572 -11.65 7.26 -22.12
N ILE A 573 -12.29 6.47 -23.00
CA ILE A 573 -13.19 5.37 -22.67
C ILE A 573 -12.33 4.12 -22.53
N GLY A 574 -12.08 3.75 -21.28
CA GLY A 574 -11.28 2.57 -21.00
C GLY A 574 -11.96 1.27 -21.42
N LEU A 575 -11.19 0.19 -21.42
CA LEU A 575 -11.72 -1.17 -21.62
C LEU A 575 -12.72 -1.58 -20.53
N ASP A 576 -12.84 -0.81 -19.45
CA ASP A 576 -13.87 -0.98 -18.44
C ASP A 576 -15.20 -0.29 -18.77
N GLY A 577 -15.26 0.49 -19.86
CA GLY A 577 -16.41 1.24 -20.34
C GLY A 577 -16.64 2.58 -19.66
N LYS A 578 -15.70 3.03 -18.81
CA LYS A 578 -15.80 4.32 -18.10
C LYS A 578 -15.00 5.39 -18.84
N VAL A 579 -15.58 6.59 -18.94
CA VAL A 579 -14.86 7.82 -19.32
C VAL A 579 -14.05 8.28 -18.10
N ASP A 580 -12.73 8.28 -18.20
CA ASP A 580 -11.82 8.72 -17.13
C ASP A 580 -10.59 9.39 -17.74
N VAL A 581 -10.63 10.73 -17.81
CA VAL A 581 -9.59 11.57 -18.41
C VAL A 581 -8.34 11.61 -17.53
N GLU A 582 -8.53 11.66 -16.20
CA GLU A 582 -7.44 11.66 -15.23
C GLU A 582 -6.63 10.36 -15.32
N ARG A 583 -7.29 9.21 -15.53
CA ARG A 583 -6.61 7.92 -15.75
C ARG A 583 -5.66 7.95 -16.95
N VAL A 584 -6.04 8.59 -18.06
CA VAL A 584 -5.17 8.75 -19.24
C VAL A 584 -3.99 9.66 -18.89
N ALA A 585 -4.24 10.79 -18.23
CA ALA A 585 -3.18 11.69 -17.77
C ALA A 585 -2.19 10.97 -16.82
N ARG A 586 -2.67 10.12 -15.90
CA ARG A 586 -1.81 9.30 -15.02
C ARG A 586 -0.90 8.35 -15.80
N VAL A 587 -1.41 7.70 -16.87
CA VAL A 587 -0.58 6.83 -17.73
C VAL A 587 0.55 7.64 -18.38
N ILE A 588 0.23 8.84 -18.88
CA ILE A 588 1.21 9.74 -19.51
C ILE A 588 2.22 10.23 -18.45
N ALA A 589 1.77 10.65 -17.28
CA ALA A 589 2.61 11.12 -16.19
C ALA A 589 3.59 10.05 -15.69
N GLN A 590 3.16 8.79 -15.57
CA GLN A 590 4.05 7.65 -15.22
C GLN A 590 5.19 7.45 -16.21
N ALA A 591 4.95 7.77 -17.48
CA ALA A 591 5.95 7.69 -18.54
C ALA A 591 6.78 8.97 -18.70
N ASN A 592 6.36 10.10 -18.11
CA ASN A 592 7.04 11.40 -18.11
C ASN A 592 7.64 11.82 -19.47
N PRO A 593 6.86 11.87 -20.56
CA PRO A 593 7.31 12.36 -21.87
C PRO A 593 7.47 13.89 -21.90
N ASP A 594 8.27 14.37 -22.84
CA ASP A 594 8.43 15.81 -23.11
C ASP A 594 7.40 16.30 -24.14
N VAL A 595 7.09 15.47 -25.13
CA VAL A 595 6.07 15.71 -26.16
C VAL A 595 5.13 14.51 -26.25
N VAL A 596 3.82 14.78 -26.34
CA VAL A 596 2.78 13.76 -26.41
C VAL A 596 1.87 14.02 -27.61
N ALA A 597 1.86 13.09 -28.56
CA ALA A 597 0.93 13.04 -29.68
C ALA A 597 -0.26 12.14 -29.31
N LEU A 598 -1.44 12.76 -29.14
CA LEU A 598 -2.68 12.07 -28.76
C LEU A 598 -3.61 11.93 -29.95
N GLN A 599 -4.30 10.79 -30.04
CA GLN A 599 -5.33 10.54 -31.04
C GLN A 599 -6.67 10.18 -30.38
N GLU A 600 -7.77 10.42 -31.09
CA GLU A 600 -9.15 10.07 -30.69
C GLU A 600 -9.74 10.82 -29.49
N LEU A 601 -9.41 12.10 -29.34
CA LEU A 601 -9.95 12.95 -28.28
C LEU A 601 -11.35 13.47 -28.62
N ASP A 602 -12.26 13.42 -27.64
CA ASP A 602 -13.56 14.09 -27.69
C ASP A 602 -13.50 15.48 -27.05
N VAL A 603 -14.19 16.45 -27.65
CA VAL A 603 -14.48 17.76 -27.05
C VAL A 603 -15.98 18.02 -27.21
N GLY A 604 -16.68 18.15 -26.07
CA GLY A 604 -18.10 18.51 -26.04
C GLY A 604 -19.07 17.39 -26.43
N ARG A 605 -18.63 16.13 -26.59
CA ARG A 605 -19.52 15.04 -27.05
C ARG A 605 -20.32 14.39 -25.93
N ASP A 606 -21.57 14.02 -26.22
CA ASP A 606 -22.47 13.35 -25.27
C ASP A 606 -21.87 12.07 -24.69
N ARG A 607 -21.24 11.24 -25.54
CA ARG A 607 -20.59 9.98 -25.13
C ARG A 607 -19.44 10.19 -24.13
N SER A 608 -18.88 11.40 -24.09
CA SER A 608 -17.79 11.83 -23.22
C SER A 608 -18.25 12.74 -22.09
N LEU A 609 -19.56 12.85 -21.85
CA LEU A 609 -20.18 13.72 -20.85
C LEU A 609 -19.90 15.22 -21.07
N GLY A 610 -19.71 15.64 -22.33
CA GLY A 610 -19.45 17.02 -22.71
C GLY A 610 -18.05 17.55 -22.32
N LEU A 611 -17.13 16.68 -21.91
CA LEU A 611 -15.80 17.08 -21.45
C LEU A 611 -14.90 17.55 -22.61
N ASP A 612 -14.02 18.52 -22.35
CA ASP A 612 -12.86 18.82 -23.20
C ASP A 612 -11.68 17.96 -22.75
N GLN A 613 -11.48 16.83 -23.42
CA GLN A 613 -10.47 15.86 -23.00
C GLN A 613 -9.05 16.39 -23.21
N ALA A 614 -8.80 17.12 -24.30
CA ALA A 614 -7.48 17.68 -24.60
C ALA A 614 -7.07 18.68 -23.52
N GLN A 615 -7.96 19.62 -23.18
CA GLN A 615 -7.70 20.64 -22.17
C GLN A 615 -7.50 20.02 -20.78
N LEU A 616 -8.32 19.03 -20.40
CA LEU A 616 -8.22 18.38 -19.09
C LEU A 616 -6.91 17.59 -18.95
N ILE A 617 -6.50 16.83 -19.97
CA ILE A 617 -5.22 16.11 -19.95
C ILE A 617 -4.06 17.10 -19.85
N ALA A 618 -4.06 18.16 -20.66
CA ALA A 618 -3.04 19.21 -20.63
C ALA A 618 -2.94 19.87 -19.26
N ARG A 619 -4.09 20.16 -18.62
CA ARG A 619 -4.14 20.71 -17.26
C ARG A 619 -3.57 19.77 -16.21
N TYR A 620 -3.90 18.47 -16.24
CA TYR A 620 -3.36 17.49 -15.29
C TYR A 620 -1.84 17.29 -15.45
N LEU A 621 -1.33 17.44 -16.66
CA LEU A 621 0.09 17.27 -16.97
C LEU A 621 0.90 18.57 -16.88
N GLU A 622 0.25 19.70 -16.63
CA GLU A 622 0.86 21.04 -16.67
C GLU A 622 1.58 21.32 -18.01
N MET A 623 0.94 20.95 -19.12
CA MET A 623 1.47 21.09 -20.48
C MET A 623 0.64 22.08 -21.30
N GLU A 624 1.29 22.78 -22.24
CA GLU A 624 0.62 23.47 -23.34
C GLU A 624 0.13 22.47 -24.38
N PHE A 625 -0.89 22.85 -25.17
CA PHE A 625 -1.46 21.95 -26.17
C PHE A 625 -2.01 22.66 -27.40
N HIS A 626 -2.00 21.94 -28.52
CA HIS A 626 -2.80 22.26 -29.70
C HIS A 626 -3.70 21.08 -30.04
N PHE A 627 -5.01 21.34 -30.15
CA PHE A 627 -6.02 20.37 -30.57
C PHE A 627 -6.53 20.69 -31.97
N HIS A 628 -6.64 19.67 -32.83
CA HIS A 628 -7.25 19.80 -34.15
C HIS A 628 -8.42 18.83 -34.30
N PRO A 629 -9.65 19.34 -34.44
CA PRO A 629 -10.82 18.53 -34.75
C PRO A 629 -10.84 18.10 -36.22
N ALA A 630 -10.67 16.80 -36.46
CA ALA A 630 -10.87 16.22 -37.79
C ALA A 630 -12.37 16.11 -38.14
N MET A 631 -13.23 15.92 -37.13
CA MET A 631 -14.69 15.86 -37.25
C MET A 631 -15.37 16.96 -36.43
N HIS A 632 -16.37 17.60 -37.04
CA HIS A 632 -17.26 18.57 -36.40
C HIS A 632 -18.72 18.13 -36.58
N MET A 633 -19.49 18.12 -35.51
CA MET A 633 -20.94 17.91 -35.54
C MET A 633 -21.59 18.86 -34.52
N GLU A 634 -22.20 19.95 -34.99
CA GLU A 634 -22.73 21.01 -34.12
C GLU A 634 -21.64 21.56 -33.16
N GLU A 635 -21.81 21.39 -31.84
CA GLU A 635 -20.82 21.77 -30.81
C GLU A 635 -19.82 20.64 -30.50
N GLU A 636 -20.05 19.42 -31.01
CA GLU A 636 -19.19 18.25 -30.81
C GLU A 636 -17.98 18.25 -31.75
N ARG A 637 -16.81 17.95 -31.18
CA ARG A 637 -15.53 17.86 -31.91
C ARG A 637 -14.81 16.58 -31.58
N TYR A 638 -14.14 16.00 -32.58
CA TYR A 638 -13.30 14.81 -32.42
C TYR A 638 -12.04 14.93 -33.26
N GLY A 639 -10.89 14.61 -32.67
CA GLY A 639 -9.61 14.72 -33.37
C GLY A 639 -8.39 14.43 -32.51
N ASP A 640 -7.29 15.04 -32.90
CA ASP A 640 -5.95 14.73 -32.39
C ASP A 640 -5.38 15.94 -31.62
N ALA A 641 -4.35 15.72 -30.80
CA ALA A 641 -3.66 16.80 -30.12
C ALA A 641 -2.15 16.57 -30.02
N ILE A 642 -1.38 17.65 -29.88
CA ILE A 642 0.02 17.62 -29.44
C ILE A 642 0.11 18.40 -28.13
N LEU A 643 0.69 17.79 -27.09
CA LEU A 643 0.92 18.38 -25.77
C LEU A 643 2.43 18.42 -25.49
N THR A 644 2.92 19.48 -24.85
CA THR A 644 4.32 19.56 -24.38
C THR A 644 4.48 20.60 -23.28
N HIS A 645 5.52 20.46 -22.46
CA HIS A 645 5.95 21.49 -21.50
C HIS A 645 7.04 22.41 -22.10
N LEU A 646 7.49 22.13 -23.32
CA LEU A 646 8.50 22.90 -24.04
C LEU A 646 7.83 24.00 -24.90
N PRO A 647 8.56 25.06 -25.30
CA PRO A 647 8.01 26.07 -26.19
C PRO A 647 7.54 25.46 -27.51
N LEU A 648 6.27 25.70 -27.85
CA LEU A 648 5.56 25.09 -28.97
C LEU A 648 5.05 26.17 -29.94
N ARG A 649 5.20 25.93 -31.24
CA ARG A 649 4.57 26.74 -32.30
C ARG A 649 3.81 25.86 -33.27
N LEU A 650 2.50 26.08 -33.40
CA LEU A 650 1.71 25.43 -34.44
C LEU A 650 2.18 25.89 -35.83
N VAL A 651 2.55 24.94 -36.69
CA VAL A 651 2.89 25.21 -38.09
C VAL A 651 1.67 25.01 -38.97
N LYS A 652 0.99 23.87 -38.81
CA LYS A 652 -0.18 23.52 -39.61
C LYS A 652 -1.08 22.52 -38.88
N ALA A 653 -2.38 22.70 -39.02
CA ALA A 653 -3.37 21.67 -38.67
C ALA A 653 -4.43 21.64 -39.77
N GLY A 654 -4.80 20.46 -40.24
CA GLY A 654 -5.73 20.37 -41.36
C GLY A 654 -6.19 18.96 -41.73
N PRO A 655 -7.22 18.87 -42.59
CA PRO A 655 -7.80 17.60 -43.01
C PRO A 655 -6.87 16.83 -43.95
N LEU A 656 -7.00 15.50 -43.92
CA LEU A 656 -6.39 14.58 -44.88
C LEU A 656 -7.45 14.07 -45.87
N PRO A 657 -7.05 13.63 -47.07
CA PRO A 657 -7.98 13.16 -48.09
C PRO A 657 -8.85 11.98 -47.62
N GLY A 658 -10.17 12.09 -47.83
CA GLY A 658 -11.11 10.97 -47.75
C GLY A 658 -11.32 10.29 -49.10
N LEU A 659 -12.21 9.30 -49.15
CA LEU A 659 -12.62 8.64 -50.39
C LEU A 659 -13.92 9.27 -50.92
N ALA A 660 -13.86 9.87 -52.12
CA ALA A 660 -15.01 10.53 -52.74
C ALA A 660 -16.20 9.58 -52.98
N ASP A 661 -15.92 8.30 -53.27
CA ASP A 661 -16.93 7.24 -53.42
C ASP A 661 -17.49 6.72 -52.07
N ARG A 662 -16.93 7.16 -50.95
CA ARG A 662 -17.37 6.80 -49.59
C ARG A 662 -17.35 8.01 -48.64
N PRO A 663 -18.22 9.01 -48.85
CA PRO A 663 -18.21 10.26 -48.07
C PRO A 663 -18.61 10.09 -46.60
N LYS A 664 -19.13 8.91 -46.20
CA LYS A 664 -19.53 8.59 -44.82
C LYS A 664 -18.37 8.04 -43.96
N LEU A 665 -17.16 7.92 -44.50
CA LEU A 665 -16.00 7.54 -43.69
C LEU A 665 -15.69 8.64 -42.68
N GLU A 666 -15.15 8.24 -41.53
CA GLU A 666 -14.72 9.16 -40.48
C GLU A 666 -13.61 10.08 -41.02
N PRO A 667 -13.81 11.41 -41.02
CA PRO A 667 -12.78 12.34 -41.50
C PRO A 667 -11.49 12.24 -40.67
N ARG A 668 -10.34 12.37 -41.34
CA ARG A 668 -9.01 12.33 -40.73
C ARG A 668 -8.26 13.64 -40.94
N GLY A 669 -7.28 13.90 -40.08
CA GLY A 669 -6.45 15.11 -40.13
C GLY A 669 -5.03 14.85 -39.65
N ALA A 670 -4.24 15.91 -39.62
CA ALA A 670 -2.91 15.92 -39.03
C ALA A 670 -2.61 17.25 -38.35
N ILE A 671 -1.69 17.22 -37.39
CA ILE A 671 -1.15 18.38 -36.70
C ILE A 671 0.36 18.37 -36.89
N TRP A 672 0.91 19.49 -37.34
CA TRP A 672 2.34 19.75 -37.42
C TRP A 672 2.67 20.93 -36.52
N ALA A 673 3.49 20.67 -35.51
CA ALA A 673 4.01 21.69 -34.62
C ALA A 673 5.54 21.65 -34.55
N ALA A 674 6.14 22.80 -34.33
CA ALA A 674 7.56 22.98 -34.12
C ALA A 674 7.81 23.12 -32.61
N VAL A 675 8.62 22.24 -32.04
CA VAL A 675 8.96 22.19 -30.60
C VAL A 675 10.40 22.62 -30.41
N GLN A 676 10.66 23.58 -29.52
CA GLN A 676 12.01 24.02 -29.21
C GLN A 676 12.63 23.12 -28.13
N PHE A 677 13.76 22.49 -28.45
CA PHE A 677 14.52 21.65 -27.52
C PHE A 677 16.02 21.97 -27.62
N ASN A 678 16.63 22.40 -26.51
CA ASN A 678 18.04 22.79 -26.44
C ASN A 678 18.50 23.76 -27.56
N GLY A 679 17.65 24.74 -27.91
CA GLY A 679 17.94 25.74 -28.93
C GLY A 679 17.72 25.29 -30.38
N GLN A 680 17.20 24.07 -30.59
CA GLN A 680 16.89 23.53 -31.90
C GLN A 680 15.40 23.25 -32.06
N GLU A 681 14.88 23.57 -33.24
CA GLU A 681 13.48 23.34 -33.57
C GLU A 681 13.28 21.93 -34.12
N VAL A 682 12.48 21.12 -33.42
CA VAL A 682 12.11 19.76 -33.83
C VAL A 682 10.70 19.77 -34.40
N GLN A 683 10.54 19.28 -35.63
CA GLN A 683 9.24 19.22 -36.32
C GLN A 683 8.49 17.96 -35.90
N ILE A 684 7.36 18.10 -35.22
CA ILE A 684 6.52 17.00 -34.74
C ILE A 684 5.21 16.98 -35.54
N ILE A 685 4.94 15.85 -36.21
CA ILE A 685 3.72 15.63 -36.98
C ILE A 685 2.93 14.47 -36.36
N ASN A 686 1.73 14.75 -35.87
CA ASN A 686 0.78 13.79 -35.33
C ASN A 686 -0.37 13.53 -36.33
N THR A 687 -0.77 12.27 -36.50
CA THR A 687 -1.92 11.91 -37.34
C THR A 687 -2.58 10.59 -36.92
N HIS A 688 -3.86 10.43 -37.25
CA HIS A 688 -4.59 9.17 -37.19
C HIS A 688 -5.14 8.81 -38.58
N LEU A 689 -4.69 7.70 -39.17
CA LEU A 689 -5.10 7.30 -40.52
C LEU A 689 -6.37 6.45 -40.55
N GLY A 690 -7.06 6.46 -41.68
CA GLY A 690 -8.31 5.73 -41.91
C GLY A 690 -8.17 4.20 -41.91
N LEU A 691 -9.30 3.50 -41.82
CA LEU A 691 -9.33 2.03 -41.79
C LEU A 691 -9.30 1.40 -43.19
N GLN A 692 -9.57 2.16 -44.26
CA GLN A 692 -9.57 1.63 -45.63
C GLN A 692 -8.17 1.71 -46.27
N PRO A 693 -7.64 0.63 -46.88
CA PRO A 693 -6.30 0.65 -47.48
C PRO A 693 -6.08 1.74 -48.54
N ARG A 694 -7.07 2.00 -49.41
CA ARG A 694 -6.99 3.05 -50.44
C ARG A 694 -6.97 4.45 -49.85
N GLU A 695 -7.74 4.65 -48.79
CA GLU A 695 -7.78 5.90 -48.03
C GLU A 695 -6.44 6.18 -47.37
N ARG A 696 -5.87 5.21 -46.63
CA ARG A 696 -4.55 5.37 -45.99
C ARG A 696 -3.45 5.73 -46.97
N LEU A 697 -3.49 5.14 -48.18
CA LEU A 697 -2.52 5.45 -49.22
C LEU A 697 -2.64 6.90 -49.71
N ALA A 698 -3.86 7.38 -49.97
CA ALA A 698 -4.07 8.77 -50.35
C ALA A 698 -3.66 9.74 -49.23
N GLN A 699 -3.93 9.38 -47.98
CA GLN A 699 -3.57 10.16 -46.80
C GLN A 699 -2.06 10.25 -46.60
N ILE A 700 -1.34 9.13 -46.73
CA ILE A 700 0.12 9.16 -46.58
C ILE A 700 0.81 9.88 -47.74
N ASP A 701 0.26 9.79 -48.95
CA ASP A 701 0.78 10.53 -50.10
C ASP A 701 0.61 12.04 -49.93
N CYS A 702 -0.50 12.47 -49.33
CA CYS A 702 -0.71 13.86 -48.92
C CYS A 702 0.33 14.30 -47.87
N LEU A 703 0.53 13.50 -46.81
CA LEU A 703 1.48 13.80 -45.73
C LEU A 703 2.94 13.85 -46.20
N LEU A 704 3.32 13.02 -47.17
CA LEU A 704 4.66 13.04 -47.78
C LEU A 704 4.83 14.14 -48.83
N GLY A 705 3.75 14.84 -49.20
CA GLY A 705 3.75 15.87 -50.22
C GLY A 705 4.26 17.24 -49.74
N LYS A 706 4.31 18.19 -50.68
CA LYS A 706 4.78 19.58 -50.48
C LYS A 706 4.03 20.38 -49.42
N ASP A 707 2.85 19.94 -49.04
CA ASP A 707 1.98 20.62 -48.09
C ASP A 707 2.27 20.24 -46.63
N TRP A 708 3.10 19.22 -46.39
CA TRP A 708 3.42 18.67 -45.08
C TRP A 708 4.92 18.34 -44.96
N LEU A 709 5.34 17.07 -45.04
CA LEU A 709 6.75 16.69 -44.89
C LEU A 709 7.65 17.25 -46.00
N GLY A 710 7.12 17.43 -47.21
CA GLY A 710 7.84 18.06 -48.32
C GLY A 710 7.79 19.59 -48.32
N HIS A 711 7.23 20.22 -47.29
CA HIS A 711 7.15 21.67 -47.18
C HIS A 711 8.53 22.30 -46.91
N ALA A 712 8.78 23.49 -47.46
CA ALA A 712 10.08 24.17 -47.35
C ALA A 712 10.50 24.51 -45.90
N ASP A 713 9.50 24.67 -45.03
CA ASP A 713 9.69 24.95 -43.60
C ASP A 713 9.83 23.67 -42.76
N CYS A 714 9.54 22.48 -43.32
CA CYS A 714 9.73 21.20 -42.62
C CYS A 714 11.19 20.77 -42.73
N ARG A 715 12.06 21.44 -42.00
CA ARG A 715 13.50 21.16 -41.96
C ARG A 715 13.79 20.26 -40.77
N GLY A 716 14.67 19.28 -40.96
CA GLY A 716 15.06 18.35 -39.90
C GLY A 716 15.66 19.07 -38.69
N PRO A 717 15.49 18.55 -37.47
CA PRO A 717 15.00 17.20 -37.13
C PRO A 717 13.48 17.01 -37.24
N VAL A 718 13.02 15.89 -37.81
CA VAL A 718 11.58 15.58 -38.02
C VAL A 718 11.17 14.30 -37.30
N VAL A 719 9.98 14.32 -36.68
CA VAL A 719 9.27 13.19 -36.10
C VAL A 719 7.85 13.10 -36.68
N LEU A 720 7.50 11.97 -37.28
CA LEU A 720 6.13 11.64 -37.69
C LEU A 720 5.61 10.51 -36.79
N CYS A 721 4.50 10.73 -36.11
CA CYS A 721 3.94 9.75 -35.18
C CYS A 721 2.41 9.68 -35.20
N GLY A 722 1.86 8.59 -34.69
CA GLY A 722 0.43 8.41 -34.54
C GLY A 722 -0.06 6.98 -34.78
N ASP A 723 -1.38 6.80 -34.74
CA ASP A 723 -2.04 5.55 -35.13
C ASP A 723 -2.24 5.52 -36.64
N LEU A 724 -1.40 4.75 -37.33
CA LEU A 724 -1.44 4.65 -38.78
C LEU A 724 -2.40 3.57 -39.28
N ASN A 725 -3.03 2.79 -38.38
CA ASN A 725 -3.85 1.65 -38.75
C ASN A 725 -3.17 0.70 -39.78
N ALA A 726 -1.84 0.61 -39.73
CA ALA A 726 -1.02 -0.05 -40.72
C ALA A 726 0.15 -0.82 -40.08
N GLN A 727 0.33 -2.07 -40.49
CA GLN A 727 1.48 -2.87 -40.04
C GLN A 727 2.79 -2.46 -40.76
N PRO A 728 3.95 -2.75 -40.17
CA PRO A 728 5.26 -2.34 -40.71
C PRO A 728 5.53 -2.79 -42.15
N ASN A 729 4.99 -3.94 -42.55
CA ASN A 729 5.12 -4.51 -43.89
C ASN A 729 4.09 -3.96 -44.90
N SER A 730 3.33 -2.92 -44.55
CA SER A 730 2.33 -2.31 -45.43
C SER A 730 2.97 -1.39 -46.48
N GLN A 731 2.23 -1.08 -47.54
CA GLN A 731 2.64 -0.06 -48.52
C GLN A 731 2.74 1.34 -47.88
N VAL A 732 1.91 1.63 -46.88
CA VAL A 732 1.92 2.90 -46.13
C VAL A 732 3.27 3.08 -45.45
N CYS A 733 3.67 2.12 -44.61
CA CYS A 733 4.95 2.17 -43.90
C CYS A 733 6.14 2.19 -44.86
N ARG A 734 6.10 1.44 -45.98
CA ARG A 734 7.17 1.47 -46.99
C ARG A 734 7.40 2.86 -47.59
N ARG A 735 6.33 3.63 -47.86
CA ARG A 735 6.44 4.99 -48.39
C ARG A 735 7.07 5.94 -47.36
N ILE A 736 6.71 5.79 -46.08
CA ILE A 736 7.31 6.57 -44.99
C ILE A 736 8.80 6.23 -44.85
N THR A 737 9.15 4.94 -44.84
CA THR A 737 10.53 4.49 -44.66
C THR A 737 11.46 4.84 -45.82
N ALA A 738 10.92 5.34 -46.93
CA ALA A 738 11.73 5.88 -48.03
C ALA A 738 12.35 7.24 -47.68
N GLN A 739 11.80 7.97 -46.69
CA GLN A 739 12.25 9.30 -46.28
C GLN A 739 12.64 9.37 -44.80
N LEU A 740 11.98 8.57 -43.94
CA LEU A 740 12.19 8.52 -42.49
C LEU A 740 12.61 7.11 -42.05
N GLN A 741 12.96 6.95 -40.78
CA GLN A 741 13.37 5.69 -40.19
C GLN A 741 12.39 5.24 -39.10
N ASP A 742 12.03 3.95 -39.06
CA ASP A 742 11.17 3.40 -37.99
C ASP A 742 11.98 3.28 -36.69
N SER A 743 11.62 4.10 -35.69
CA SER A 743 12.35 4.18 -34.42
C SER A 743 12.50 2.83 -33.70
N GLN A 744 11.52 1.92 -33.80
CA GLN A 744 11.59 0.61 -33.15
C GLN A 744 12.63 -0.31 -33.80
N THR A 745 13.12 0.02 -34.99
CA THR A 745 14.10 -0.81 -35.72
C THR A 745 15.54 -0.32 -35.60
N LEU A 746 15.76 0.85 -34.99
CA LEU A 746 17.08 1.50 -34.92
C LEU A 746 17.94 1.06 -33.74
N LEU A 747 17.34 0.43 -32.72
CA LEU A 747 18.05 -0.08 -31.55
C LEU A 747 18.31 -1.58 -31.67
N ALA A 748 19.59 -1.97 -31.74
CA ALA A 748 19.99 -3.38 -31.87
C ALA A 748 19.47 -4.28 -30.73
N GLN A 749 19.33 -3.73 -29.51
CA GLN A 749 18.89 -4.47 -28.33
C GLN A 749 17.37 -4.44 -28.12
N HIS A 750 16.62 -3.67 -28.91
CA HIS A 750 15.17 -3.59 -28.83
C HIS A 750 14.53 -4.60 -29.79
N ARG A 751 13.53 -5.33 -29.32
CA ARG A 751 12.67 -6.16 -30.18
C ARG A 751 11.39 -5.38 -30.45
N PRO A 752 11.09 -5.03 -31.71
CA PRO A 752 9.87 -4.31 -32.03
C PRO A 752 8.63 -5.04 -31.51
N ALA A 753 7.70 -4.30 -30.91
CA ALA A 753 6.51 -4.87 -30.30
C ALA A 753 5.25 -4.08 -30.67
N GLY A 754 4.10 -4.73 -30.54
CA GLY A 754 2.82 -4.11 -30.81
C GLY A 754 2.34 -3.21 -29.68
N THR A 755 1.28 -2.48 -29.97
CA THR A 755 0.58 -1.56 -29.07
C THR A 755 -0.91 -1.90 -28.98
N PHE A 756 -1.44 -2.64 -29.96
CA PHE A 756 -2.86 -2.98 -30.07
C PHE A 756 -3.12 -4.49 -30.21
N PRO A 757 -4.21 -5.04 -29.63
CA PRO A 757 -4.99 -4.42 -28.56
C PRO A 757 -4.17 -4.43 -27.26
N SER A 758 -4.39 -3.43 -26.41
CA SER A 758 -3.52 -3.10 -25.27
C SER A 758 -3.26 -4.28 -24.33
N ARG A 759 -4.21 -5.20 -24.24
CA ARG A 759 -4.15 -6.39 -23.39
C ARG A 759 -3.03 -7.37 -23.74
N PHE A 760 -2.71 -7.54 -25.03
CA PHE A 760 -1.71 -8.51 -25.49
C PHE A 760 -0.82 -8.02 -26.63
N ALA A 761 -1.01 -6.77 -27.09
CA ALA A 761 -0.07 -6.04 -27.93
C ALA A 761 0.37 -6.80 -29.20
N ALA A 762 -0.58 -7.42 -29.92
CA ALA A 762 -0.28 -8.26 -31.07
C ALA A 762 0.04 -7.50 -32.37
N LEU A 763 -0.50 -6.29 -32.53
CA LEU A 763 -0.42 -5.50 -33.75
C LEU A 763 0.37 -4.22 -33.50
N ARG A 764 1.27 -3.89 -34.43
CA ARG A 764 2.08 -2.68 -34.43
C ARG A 764 1.50 -1.69 -35.45
N ILE A 765 0.56 -0.88 -34.97
CA ILE A 765 -0.19 0.09 -35.79
C ILE A 765 0.04 1.53 -35.35
N ASP A 766 0.51 1.74 -34.11
CA ASP A 766 1.06 3.01 -33.63
C ASP A 766 2.56 3.05 -33.91
N HIS A 767 3.03 4.15 -34.51
CA HIS A 767 4.42 4.29 -34.95
C HIS A 767 5.00 5.64 -34.57
N ILE A 768 6.33 5.67 -34.43
CA ILE A 768 7.14 6.89 -34.40
C ILE A 768 8.25 6.73 -35.44
N PHE A 769 8.24 7.57 -36.46
CA PHE A 769 9.26 7.65 -37.50
C PHE A 769 10.09 8.92 -37.31
N VAL A 770 11.39 8.83 -37.55
CA VAL A 770 12.33 9.93 -37.34
C VAL A 770 13.20 10.19 -38.56
N SER A 771 13.61 11.44 -38.77
CA SER A 771 14.58 11.80 -39.81
C SER A 771 15.96 11.20 -39.52
N GLN A 772 16.80 11.01 -40.54
CA GLN A 772 18.08 10.27 -40.42
C GLN A 772 19.07 10.85 -39.40
N ALA A 773 19.01 12.15 -39.13
CA ALA A 773 19.91 12.82 -38.19
C ALA A 773 19.55 12.58 -36.71
N VAL A 774 18.36 12.03 -36.42
CA VAL A 774 17.88 11.76 -35.06
C VAL A 774 18.32 10.37 -34.63
N ALA A 775 19.04 10.27 -33.51
CA ALA A 775 19.42 8.99 -32.94
C ALA A 775 18.39 8.53 -31.91
N VAL A 776 17.95 7.28 -31.98
CA VAL A 776 17.07 6.67 -30.97
C VAL A 776 17.93 6.06 -29.86
N THR A 777 17.67 6.44 -28.61
CA THR A 777 18.45 5.97 -27.44
C THR A 777 17.69 4.95 -26.60
N ALA A 778 16.34 5.02 -26.56
CA ALA A 778 15.49 4.03 -25.92
C ALA A 778 14.11 3.97 -26.57
N VAL A 779 13.48 2.80 -26.51
CA VAL A 779 12.09 2.57 -26.93
C VAL A 779 11.39 1.79 -25.82
N ASP A 780 10.26 2.30 -25.35
CA ASP A 780 9.43 1.68 -24.32
C ASP A 780 7.96 1.64 -24.74
N ILE A 781 7.25 0.60 -24.31
CA ILE A 781 5.80 0.44 -24.50
C ILE A 781 5.20 0.20 -23.12
N PRO A 782 4.87 1.28 -22.37
CA PRO A 782 4.30 1.17 -21.05
C PRO A 782 3.06 0.27 -21.05
N SER A 783 3.10 -0.78 -20.22
CA SER A 783 2.11 -1.88 -20.24
C SER A 783 1.61 -2.27 -18.84
N SER A 784 1.61 -1.30 -17.91
CA SER A 784 0.98 -1.44 -16.60
C SER A 784 -0.49 -1.81 -16.73
N GLN A 785 -1.10 -2.33 -15.66
CA GLN A 785 -2.53 -2.62 -15.63
C GLN A 785 -3.37 -1.36 -15.85
N LEU A 786 -2.87 -0.19 -15.41
CA LEU A 786 -3.47 1.10 -15.68
C LEU A 786 -3.51 1.38 -17.20
N ALA A 787 -2.36 1.30 -17.88
CA ALA A 787 -2.26 1.52 -19.33
C ALA A 787 -3.15 0.55 -20.14
N LYS A 788 -3.17 -0.73 -19.75
CA LYS A 788 -4.01 -1.77 -20.37
C LYS A 788 -5.51 -1.56 -20.21
N VAL A 789 -5.94 -0.75 -19.25
CA VAL A 789 -7.37 -0.45 -19.04
C VAL A 789 -7.72 0.93 -19.58
N ALA A 790 -6.78 1.88 -19.59
CA ALA A 790 -6.99 3.26 -19.97
C ALA A 790 -7.43 3.43 -21.43
N SER A 791 -6.85 2.65 -22.34
CA SER A 791 -7.19 2.62 -23.77
C SER A 791 -7.11 1.19 -24.32
N ASP A 792 -7.69 0.96 -25.50
CA ASP A 792 -7.48 -0.25 -26.27
C ASP A 792 -6.14 -0.25 -27.04
N HIS A 793 -5.39 0.86 -27.00
CA HIS A 793 -3.98 0.95 -27.38
C HIS A 793 -3.07 1.08 -26.15
N LEU A 794 -1.80 0.69 -26.28
CA LEU A 794 -0.72 1.06 -25.35
C LEU A 794 0.03 2.28 -25.91
N PRO A 795 0.54 3.16 -25.05
CA PRO A 795 1.42 4.24 -25.49
C PRO A 795 2.73 3.67 -26.05
N LEU A 796 3.28 4.33 -27.07
CA LEU A 796 4.63 4.10 -27.56
C LEU A 796 5.49 5.31 -27.19
N LEU A 797 6.54 5.08 -26.39
CA LEU A 797 7.48 6.10 -25.94
C LEU A 797 8.85 5.86 -26.57
N VAL A 798 9.43 6.90 -27.16
CA VAL A 798 10.77 6.86 -27.75
C VAL A 798 11.61 8.00 -27.22
N GLN A 799 12.84 7.70 -26.85
CA GLN A 799 13.85 8.67 -26.46
C GLN A 799 14.75 8.97 -27.65
N LEU A 800 14.86 10.26 -27.98
CA LEU A 800 15.49 10.78 -29.19
C LEU A 800 16.62 11.72 -28.82
N ARG A 801 17.85 11.40 -29.20
CA ARG A 801 18.95 12.36 -29.16
C ARG A 801 18.86 13.27 -30.37
N ILE A 802 18.72 14.56 -30.10
CA ILE A 802 18.57 15.59 -31.12
C ILE A 802 19.97 16.16 -31.47
N PRO A 803 20.35 16.25 -32.76
CA PRO A 803 21.70 16.65 -33.16
C PRO A 803 21.92 18.15 -33.04
N HIS A 804 22.78 18.60 -32.11
CA HIS A 804 23.13 20.01 -31.96
C HIS A 804 23.72 20.63 -33.23
N ASP A 805 23.15 21.74 -33.70
CA ASP A 805 23.78 22.57 -34.72
C ASP A 805 25.01 23.26 -34.10
N ALA A 806 26.21 22.88 -34.53
CA ALA A 806 27.48 23.45 -34.06
C ALA A 806 27.70 24.94 -34.42
N ALA A 807 26.67 25.62 -34.97
CA ALA A 807 26.77 26.98 -35.49
C ALA A 807 26.32 28.09 -34.52
N SER A 808 25.87 27.77 -33.31
CA SER A 808 25.33 28.75 -32.35
C SER A 808 26.15 28.93 -31.06
N MET A 809 27.36 28.37 -30.95
CA MET A 809 28.27 28.58 -29.81
C MET A 809 29.40 29.60 -30.06
N THR A 810 29.28 30.42 -31.09
CA THR A 810 30.07 31.64 -31.21
C THR A 810 29.14 32.84 -31.12
N ASP A 811 28.91 33.28 -29.89
CA ASP A 811 28.86 34.69 -29.50
C ASP A 811 29.02 34.82 -27.98
#